data_AF-A0A2C9K6B4-F1
#
_entry.id   AF-A0A2C9K6B4-F1
#
_cell.length_a   1.000
_cell.length_b   1.000
_cell.length_c   1.000
_cell.angle_alpha   90.00
_cell.angle_beta   90.00
_cell.angle_gamma   90.00
#
_symmetry.space_group_name_H-M   'P 1'
#
loop_
_entity.id
_entity.type
_entity.pdbx_description
1 polymer ?
#
loop_
_entity_poly.entity_id
_entity_poly.type
_entity_poly.pdbx_seq_one_letter_code
_entity_poly.pdbx_strand_id
1 'polypeptide(L)'
;MAPKKSKKKGKKKKKSSVKSSDGFFWNINPPIPINAYSNRKWHEVQLDINRMILEENALFFNKKGKPKEPKPIKNRDKAFQFCVIKYLKYILIARRLEECYTYMIHPQKRLLVKTCLSGIFTRILELKDLMIGLDDREFQFFDDVLQDLNLTPEDVVLPIPKYFHDDRYDVYKNREHILLTILQKLETNERTDRHSAVTMNREQAVLLIQRHQRAYMGRIRFYQTACKLSQMRNNYELIRKAADRWACYVYKIKSKRLREEEQQFLGMLSKPTDSMQAILKDQEEHIARNKKKVEDNINSYEYDKIMLEDDILTREGPSMAENLKYNIIQWLLEIKNLVGVFPDLPDEEMGGSSFLFSSKTVRQVEEDIREMFDDNKSKKPAKKESKKKEKKQKETKKPKKGEEEEFEWTIPQSQVMPLLTEEKEEYMKYWFYKDDSKNIHQKHDAQILKEAIRLKIAEQIRLEVDKLMRFELENMKIAIEKAPLVKKKSKKKDKKKKEGKRRKVKEKDLTKDRTMEDLYQELVLNEIIKKPDPIHLSEFLGAFCYSGTNTQESNLNPLPSLADVRRLVTEFAILPLGSEDIHQLAPLNRSLLLAGVRGTGKKMLVNIICHEAGANLFDLTPTNLMGKYDSKAGMKMLMHLIMKVGKALEPSVFWIDQCEKMFLKKKDKTDPAKPTKWVKILNKTIKKIKNGDRMLLIGTTKRPNLAKQKSLAKFFKKTIIVPLPDYGSR
;
A
#
# COMPACT_ATOMS: atom_id res chain seq x y z
N MET A 1 76.14 32.87 -44.04
CA MET A 1 76.28 31.56 -43.37
C MET A 1 75.13 31.35 -42.40
N ALA A 2 74.46 30.19 -42.51
CA ALA A 2 73.51 29.57 -41.58
C ALA A 2 72.14 30.26 -41.33
N PRO A 3 71.03 29.48 -41.17
CA PRO A 3 69.75 29.83 -41.77
C PRO A 3 68.63 30.21 -40.78
N LYS A 4 67.75 31.08 -41.28
CA LYS A 4 66.44 31.43 -40.71
C LYS A 4 65.55 30.18 -40.63
N LYS A 5 65.13 29.81 -39.42
CA LYS A 5 64.18 28.71 -39.18
C LYS A 5 62.77 29.06 -39.67
N SER A 6 62.17 28.06 -40.29
CA SER A 6 60.93 28.04 -41.06
C SER A 6 59.67 28.20 -40.22
N LYS A 7 58.78 29.09 -40.67
CA LYS A 7 57.36 29.15 -40.26
C LYS A 7 56.57 28.14 -41.10
N LYS A 8 56.17 27.00 -40.53
CA LYS A 8 55.08 26.17 -41.07
C LYS A 8 53.78 26.51 -40.34
N LYS A 9 52.82 27.06 -41.09
CA LYS A 9 51.44 27.34 -40.67
C LYS A 9 50.70 26.01 -40.44
N GLY A 10 50.36 25.70 -39.20
CA GLY A 10 49.39 24.68 -38.83
C GLY A 10 48.09 25.34 -38.36
N LYS A 11 46.99 25.15 -39.12
CA LYS A 11 45.63 25.58 -38.76
C LYS A 11 45.20 24.94 -37.42
N LYS A 12 45.16 25.71 -36.33
CA LYS A 12 44.47 25.31 -35.09
C LYS A 12 42.96 25.50 -35.29
N LYS A 13 42.23 24.40 -35.48
CA LYS A 13 40.78 24.33 -35.22
C LYS A 13 40.56 24.70 -33.75
N LYS A 14 39.84 25.79 -33.48
CA LYS A 14 39.28 26.10 -32.16
C LYS A 14 38.32 24.97 -31.77
N LYS A 15 38.74 24.06 -30.89
CA LYS A 15 37.80 23.28 -30.08
C LYS A 15 37.39 24.19 -28.92
N SER A 16 36.18 24.74 -29.01
CA SER A 16 35.47 25.30 -27.86
C SER A 16 35.21 24.16 -26.88
N SER A 17 36.06 24.04 -25.85
CA SER A 17 35.69 23.28 -24.66
C SER A 17 34.59 24.05 -23.95
N VAL A 18 33.34 23.65 -24.23
CA VAL A 18 32.24 23.91 -23.30
C VAL A 18 32.63 23.17 -22.03
N LYS A 19 33.19 23.90 -21.07
CA LYS A 19 33.28 23.45 -19.69
C LYS A 19 31.84 23.15 -19.26
N SER A 20 31.51 21.87 -19.11
CA SER A 20 30.31 21.49 -18.37
C SER A 20 30.45 22.13 -17.00
N SER A 21 29.45 22.93 -16.63
CA SER A 21 29.30 23.49 -15.31
C SER A 21 28.88 22.38 -14.35
N ASP A 22 29.76 21.39 -14.16
CA ASP A 22 29.68 20.41 -13.08
C ASP A 22 30.42 21.01 -11.88
N GLY A 23 29.69 21.84 -11.15
CA GLY A 23 30.19 22.46 -9.94
C GLY A 23 29.02 22.97 -9.14
N PHE A 24 28.49 22.13 -8.25
CA PHE A 24 28.39 22.38 -6.80
C PHE A 24 27.53 21.29 -6.13
N PHE A 25 28.16 20.59 -5.17
CA PHE A 25 27.67 19.61 -4.20
C PHE A 25 27.66 18.10 -4.56
N TRP A 26 28.60 17.40 -3.91
CA TRP A 26 28.73 15.96 -3.62
C TRP A 26 28.69 14.96 -4.79
N ASN A 27 29.74 14.97 -5.63
CA ASN A 27 30.28 13.71 -6.19
C ASN A 27 31.17 13.07 -5.12
N ILE A 28 30.57 12.50 -4.07
CA ILE A 28 31.30 11.58 -3.19
C ILE A 28 31.15 10.20 -3.82
N ASN A 29 32.12 9.80 -4.64
CA ASN A 29 32.29 8.37 -4.86
C ASN A 29 32.63 7.73 -3.51
N PRO A 30 32.04 6.57 -3.15
CA PRO A 30 32.40 5.91 -1.91
C PRO A 30 33.91 5.68 -1.89
N PRO A 31 34.59 5.89 -0.75
CA PRO A 31 36.05 5.83 -0.67
C PRO A 31 36.63 4.43 -0.95
N ILE A 32 35.77 3.39 -1.01
CA ILE A 32 36.11 2.00 -1.28
C ILE A 32 35.23 1.51 -2.45
N PRO A 33 35.78 0.81 -3.45
CA PRO A 33 34.97 0.18 -4.49
C PRO A 33 34.05 -0.86 -3.85
N ILE A 34 32.76 -0.57 -3.83
CA ILE A 34 31.73 -1.51 -3.36
C ILE A 34 31.66 -2.67 -4.36
N ASN A 35 32.29 -3.79 -4.01
CA ASN A 35 32.37 -4.97 -4.89
C ASN A 35 31.05 -5.75 -4.94
N ALA A 36 30.22 -5.67 -3.89
CA ALA A 36 28.92 -6.31 -3.86
C ALA A 36 27.92 -5.58 -4.79
N TYR A 37 27.48 -6.26 -5.84
CA TYR A 37 26.56 -5.74 -6.87
C TYR A 37 25.30 -5.09 -6.29
N SER A 38 24.69 -5.71 -5.27
CA SER A 38 23.49 -5.20 -4.60
C SER A 38 23.73 -3.87 -3.89
N ASN A 39 24.87 -3.72 -3.20
CA ASN A 39 25.24 -2.49 -2.51
C ASN A 39 25.59 -1.37 -3.50
N ARG A 40 26.26 -1.70 -4.61
CA ARG A 40 26.56 -0.72 -5.66
C ARG A 40 25.28 -0.17 -6.28
N LYS A 41 24.36 -1.06 -6.68
CA LYS A 41 23.05 -0.65 -7.20
C LYS A 41 22.28 0.19 -6.18
N TRP A 42 22.26 -0.22 -4.91
CA TRP A 42 21.59 0.53 -3.86
C TRP A 42 22.18 1.94 -3.69
N HIS A 43 23.51 2.07 -3.73
CA HIS A 43 24.18 3.36 -3.66
C HIS A 43 23.84 4.27 -4.85
N GLU A 44 23.87 3.74 -6.06
CA GLU A 44 23.47 4.46 -7.28
C GLU A 44 22.02 4.98 -7.17
N VAL A 45 21.09 4.14 -6.71
CA VAL A 45 19.69 4.53 -6.49
C VAL A 45 19.56 5.58 -5.39
N GLN A 46 20.32 5.48 -4.31
CA GLN A 46 20.28 6.45 -3.22
C GLN A 46 20.83 7.82 -3.64
N LEU A 47 21.81 7.87 -4.54
CA LEU A 47 22.26 9.13 -5.15
C LEU A 47 21.16 9.78 -5.99
N ASP A 48 20.40 8.99 -6.76
CA ASP A 48 19.25 9.48 -7.53
C ASP A 48 18.15 10.02 -6.59
N ILE A 49 17.84 9.31 -5.50
CA ILE A 49 16.89 9.76 -4.46
C ILE A 49 17.37 11.07 -3.84
N ASN A 50 18.65 11.16 -3.46
CA ASN A 50 19.23 12.36 -2.87
C ASN A 50 19.15 13.56 -3.81
N ARG A 51 19.37 13.35 -5.11
CA ARG A 51 19.20 14.39 -6.14
C ARG A 51 17.76 14.88 -6.19
N MET A 52 16.79 13.96 -6.20
CA MET A 52 15.37 14.31 -6.20
C MET A 52 14.96 15.08 -4.93
N ILE A 53 15.43 14.66 -3.75
CA ILE A 53 15.17 15.36 -2.49
C ILE A 53 15.71 16.79 -2.54
N LEU A 54 16.91 16.99 -3.10
CA LEU A 54 17.49 18.33 -3.27
C LEU A 54 16.68 19.18 -4.26
N GLU A 55 16.25 18.60 -5.40
CA GLU A 55 15.39 19.27 -6.38
C GLU A 55 14.04 19.69 -5.78
N GLU A 56 13.44 18.88 -4.90
CA GLU A 56 12.18 19.19 -4.21
C GLU A 56 12.39 20.24 -3.11
N ASN A 57 13.40 20.06 -2.26
CA ASN A 57 13.69 21.00 -1.17
C ASN A 57 14.07 22.38 -1.70
N ALA A 58 14.72 22.48 -2.87
CA ALA A 58 15.04 23.77 -3.50
C ALA A 58 13.80 24.61 -3.86
N LEU A 59 12.61 24.00 -3.95
CA LEU A 59 11.36 24.71 -4.22
C LEU A 59 10.84 25.46 -2.98
N PHE A 60 11.08 24.89 -1.79
CA PHE A 60 10.54 25.39 -0.52
C PHE A 60 11.59 25.98 0.41
N PHE A 61 12.87 25.74 0.16
CA PHE A 61 13.97 26.18 1.01
C PHE A 61 15.04 26.91 0.20
N ASN A 62 15.56 28.00 0.76
CA ASN A 62 16.72 28.70 0.23
C ASN A 62 18.02 27.89 0.48
N LYS A 63 19.12 28.25 -0.20
CA LYS A 63 20.46 27.63 0.01
C LYS A 63 20.96 27.64 1.47
N LYS A 64 20.36 28.47 2.33
CA LYS A 64 20.64 28.56 3.78
C LYS A 64 19.65 27.76 4.66
N GLY A 65 18.79 26.91 4.08
CA GLY A 65 17.79 26.11 4.79
C GLY A 65 16.57 26.90 5.30
N LYS A 66 16.46 28.20 5.00
CA LYS A 66 15.28 29.00 5.40
C LYS A 66 14.09 28.74 4.48
N PRO A 67 12.85 28.64 5.02
CA PRO A 67 11.66 28.46 4.21
C PRO A 67 11.48 29.63 3.23
N LYS A 68 11.01 29.31 2.03
CA LYS A 68 10.76 30.20 0.91
C LYS A 68 9.41 29.83 0.29
N GLU A 69 8.61 30.82 -0.05
CA GLU A 69 7.38 30.58 -0.81
C GLU A 69 7.71 30.08 -2.23
N PRO A 70 7.08 28.98 -2.68
CA PRO A 70 7.31 28.45 -4.02
C PRO A 70 6.84 29.46 -5.07
N LYS A 71 7.61 29.62 -6.15
CA LYS A 71 7.24 30.54 -7.24
C LYS A 71 5.99 30.02 -7.96
N PRO A 72 4.92 30.83 -8.13
CA PRO A 72 3.74 30.42 -8.86
C PRO A 72 4.05 30.22 -10.34
N ILE A 73 3.51 29.15 -10.92
CA ILE A 73 3.58 28.86 -12.35
C ILE A 73 2.30 29.42 -12.99
N LYS A 74 2.48 30.36 -13.92
CA LYS A 74 1.36 31.06 -14.58
C LYS A 74 0.69 30.27 -15.71
N ASN A 75 1.36 29.25 -16.24
CA ASN A 75 0.82 28.45 -17.36
C ASN A 75 0.45 27.04 -16.87
N ARG A 76 -0.81 26.64 -17.12
CA ARG A 76 -1.34 25.31 -16.76
C ARG A 76 -0.53 24.17 -17.38
N ASP A 77 -0.18 24.29 -18.66
CA ASP A 77 0.59 23.25 -19.37
C ASP A 77 2.02 23.11 -18.83
N LYS A 78 2.66 24.22 -18.46
CA LYS A 78 4.00 24.19 -17.83
C LYS A 78 3.94 23.55 -16.43
N ALA A 79 2.88 23.83 -15.67
CA ALA A 79 2.66 23.19 -14.38
C ALA A 79 2.42 21.68 -14.53
N PHE A 80 1.66 21.29 -15.56
CA PHE A 80 1.40 19.89 -15.90
C PHE A 80 2.68 19.17 -16.31
N GLN A 81 3.43 19.69 -17.28
CA GLN A 81 4.72 19.12 -17.72
C GLN A 81 5.71 18.99 -16.56
N PHE A 82 5.77 19.99 -15.66
CA PHE A 82 6.59 19.91 -14.46
C PHE A 82 6.21 18.72 -13.56
N CYS A 83 4.91 18.50 -13.34
CA CYS A 83 4.43 17.35 -12.56
C CYS A 83 4.75 16.02 -13.27
N VAL A 84 4.56 15.96 -14.58
CA VAL A 84 4.85 14.77 -15.41
C VAL A 84 6.32 14.38 -15.32
N ILE A 85 7.25 15.32 -15.52
CA ILE A 85 8.69 15.05 -15.46
C ILE A 85 9.07 14.47 -14.09
N LYS A 86 8.59 15.07 -13.00
CA LYS A 86 8.84 14.56 -11.66
C LYS A 86 8.26 13.17 -11.46
N TYR A 87 7.02 12.98 -11.89
CA TYR A 87 6.31 11.71 -11.79
C TYR A 87 7.07 10.58 -12.51
N LEU A 88 7.55 10.83 -13.74
CA LEU A 88 8.33 9.87 -14.52
C LEU A 88 9.68 9.55 -13.86
N LYS A 89 10.40 10.57 -13.36
CA LYS A 89 11.65 10.35 -12.62
C LYS A 89 11.45 9.45 -11.40
N TYR A 90 10.37 9.65 -10.63
CA TYR A 90 10.09 8.79 -9.48
C TYR A 90 9.75 7.34 -9.86
N ILE A 91 9.07 7.10 -10.99
CA ILE A 91 8.86 5.72 -11.47
C ILE A 91 10.19 5.03 -11.75
N LEU A 92 11.11 5.69 -12.45
CA LEU A 92 12.41 5.12 -12.78
C LEU A 92 13.18 4.73 -11.52
N ILE A 93 13.15 5.60 -10.50
CA ILE A 93 13.74 5.31 -9.19
C ILE A 93 13.02 4.13 -8.51
N ALA A 94 11.68 4.10 -8.53
CA ALA A 94 10.89 3.03 -7.93
C ALA A 94 11.23 1.66 -8.53
N ARG A 95 11.43 1.57 -9.86
CA ARG A 95 11.85 0.33 -10.54
C ARG A 95 13.23 -0.12 -10.12
N ARG A 96 14.21 0.78 -10.16
CA ARG A 96 15.57 0.45 -9.73
C ARG A 96 15.62 0.05 -8.25
N LEU A 97 14.80 0.68 -7.42
CA LEU A 97 14.71 0.36 -5.99
C LEU A 97 13.98 -0.98 -5.73
N GLU A 98 12.97 -1.35 -6.55
CA GLU A 98 12.32 -2.67 -6.50
C GLU A 98 13.26 -3.80 -6.95
N GLU A 99 14.10 -3.55 -7.97
CA GLU A 99 15.20 -4.45 -8.31
C GLU A 99 16.16 -4.60 -7.13
N CYS A 100 16.60 -3.49 -6.52
CA CYS A 100 17.47 -3.52 -5.35
C CYS A 100 16.84 -4.34 -4.21
N TYR A 101 15.56 -4.10 -3.92
CA TYR A 101 14.81 -4.84 -2.92
C TYR A 101 14.74 -6.34 -3.24
N THR A 102 14.52 -6.72 -4.50
CA THR A 102 14.46 -8.13 -4.92
C THR A 102 15.78 -8.86 -4.65
N TYR A 103 16.92 -8.22 -4.87
CA TYR A 103 18.24 -8.82 -4.69
C TYR A 103 18.86 -8.62 -3.29
N MET A 104 18.27 -7.79 -2.43
CA MET A 104 18.77 -7.51 -1.09
C MET A 104 18.38 -8.62 -0.11
N ILE A 105 19.37 -9.34 0.42
CA ILE A 105 19.16 -10.42 1.40
C ILE A 105 19.31 -9.90 2.84
N HIS A 106 20.12 -8.85 3.02
CA HIS A 106 20.36 -8.27 4.34
C HIS A 106 19.09 -7.68 4.98
N PRO A 107 18.67 -8.12 6.18
CA PRO A 107 17.37 -7.76 6.76
C PRO A 107 17.24 -6.27 7.13
N GLN A 108 18.25 -5.67 7.79
CA GLN A 108 18.21 -4.24 8.17
C GLN A 108 18.18 -3.31 6.93
N LYS A 109 19.06 -3.54 5.94
CA LYS A 109 19.05 -2.79 4.67
C LYS A 109 17.73 -2.95 3.92
N ARG A 110 17.16 -4.15 3.91
CA ARG A 110 15.88 -4.45 3.26
C ARG A 110 14.73 -3.67 3.89
N LEU A 111 14.74 -3.48 5.22
CA LEU A 111 13.77 -2.63 5.91
C LEU A 111 13.87 -1.17 5.44
N LEU A 112 15.07 -0.60 5.38
CA LEU A 112 15.28 0.78 4.92
C LEU A 112 14.89 0.96 3.44
N VAL A 113 15.22 0.01 2.58
CA VAL A 113 14.79 0.04 1.17
C VAL A 113 13.27 -0.03 1.05
N LYS A 114 12.59 -0.80 1.91
CA LYS A 114 11.13 -0.93 1.93
C LYS A 114 10.45 0.38 2.35
N THR A 115 10.96 1.06 3.36
CA THR A 115 10.42 2.37 3.78
C THR A 115 10.64 3.40 2.67
N CYS A 116 11.83 3.43 2.04
CA CYS A 116 12.12 4.29 0.88
C CYS A 116 11.16 4.03 -0.28
N LEU A 117 10.90 2.75 -0.60
CA LEU A 117 9.93 2.37 -1.64
C LEU A 117 8.54 2.90 -1.31
N SER A 118 8.09 2.73 -0.06
CA SER A 118 6.78 3.20 0.40
C SER A 118 6.67 4.73 0.28
N GLY A 119 7.71 5.46 0.64
CA GLY A 119 7.80 6.91 0.45
C GLY A 119 7.71 7.32 -1.02
N ILE A 120 8.51 6.71 -1.89
CA ILE A 120 8.51 7.01 -3.32
C ILE A 120 7.15 6.71 -3.97
N PHE A 121 6.54 5.54 -3.68
CA PHE A 121 5.21 5.23 -4.20
C PHE A 121 4.15 6.22 -3.71
N THR A 122 4.22 6.64 -2.45
CA THR A 122 3.33 7.67 -1.93
C THR A 122 3.49 8.99 -2.68
N ARG A 123 4.74 9.39 -2.96
CA ARG A 123 5.02 10.60 -3.76
C ARG A 123 4.50 10.49 -5.19
N ILE A 124 4.61 9.32 -5.82
CA ILE A 124 4.03 9.03 -7.14
C ILE A 124 2.50 9.24 -7.12
N LEU A 125 1.81 8.77 -6.07
CA LEU A 125 0.37 8.93 -5.91
C LEU A 125 -0.04 10.39 -5.64
N GLU A 126 0.73 11.14 -4.85
CA GLU A 126 0.52 12.58 -4.66
C GLU A 126 0.66 13.34 -5.99
N LEU A 127 1.74 13.10 -6.74
CA LEU A 127 1.97 13.73 -8.04
C LEU A 127 0.88 13.36 -9.04
N LYS A 128 0.38 12.12 -9.00
CA LYS A 128 -0.77 11.70 -9.80
C LYS A 128 -2.02 12.49 -9.45
N ASP A 129 -2.34 12.69 -8.19
CA ASP A 129 -3.52 13.47 -7.79
C ASP A 129 -3.37 14.96 -8.17
N LEU A 130 -2.16 15.51 -8.13
CA LEU A 130 -1.86 16.85 -8.64
C LEU A 130 -2.06 16.94 -10.16
N MET A 131 -1.60 15.95 -10.93
CA MET A 131 -1.82 15.89 -12.38
C MET A 131 -3.31 15.79 -12.72
N ILE A 132 -4.08 15.00 -11.98
CA ILE A 132 -5.54 14.90 -12.14
C ILE A 132 -6.21 16.24 -11.81
N GLY A 133 -5.75 16.95 -10.77
CA GLY A 133 -6.25 18.28 -10.45
C GLY A 133 -5.90 19.35 -11.50
N LEU A 134 -4.84 19.13 -12.27
CA LEU A 134 -4.41 20.02 -13.35
C LEU A 134 -5.02 19.70 -14.70
N ASP A 135 -5.39 18.46 -15.02
CA ASP A 135 -5.94 18.08 -16.35
C ASP A 135 -7.43 17.69 -16.29
N ASP A 136 -7.99 17.52 -15.08
CA ASP A 136 -9.35 17.02 -14.81
C ASP A 136 -9.62 15.60 -15.36
N ARG A 137 -8.65 14.98 -16.03
CA ARG A 137 -8.66 13.59 -16.53
C ARG A 137 -8.01 12.65 -15.53
N GLU A 138 -8.50 11.42 -15.46
CA GLU A 138 -7.91 10.39 -14.61
C GLU A 138 -6.68 9.74 -15.25
N PHE A 139 -6.63 9.72 -16.57
CA PHE A 139 -5.51 9.23 -17.37
C PHE A 139 -4.85 10.38 -18.12
N GLN A 140 -3.55 10.25 -18.35
CA GLN A 140 -2.70 11.23 -19.03
C GLN A 140 -1.82 10.48 -20.03
N PHE A 141 -1.50 11.12 -21.15
CA PHE A 141 -0.50 10.62 -22.08
C PHE A 141 0.84 11.29 -21.79
N PHE A 142 1.92 10.53 -21.96
CA PHE A 142 3.27 10.98 -21.64
C PHE A 142 4.18 11.06 -22.86
N ASP A 143 3.66 10.77 -24.05
CA ASP A 143 4.44 10.48 -25.27
C ASP A 143 5.48 11.57 -25.59
N ASP A 144 5.11 12.85 -25.56
CA ASP A 144 6.03 13.96 -25.83
C ASP A 144 7.16 14.02 -24.81
N VAL A 145 6.82 13.87 -23.51
CA VAL A 145 7.81 13.94 -22.44
C VAL A 145 8.69 12.68 -22.41
N LEU A 146 8.15 11.53 -22.81
CA LEU A 146 8.93 10.31 -22.98
C LEU A 146 9.94 10.45 -24.12
N GLN A 147 9.51 11.07 -25.23
CA GLN A 147 10.39 11.37 -26.35
C GLN A 147 11.50 12.36 -25.94
N ASP A 148 11.17 13.43 -25.22
CA ASP A 148 12.14 14.39 -24.69
C ASP A 148 13.17 13.75 -23.75
N LEU A 149 12.74 12.75 -22.97
CA LEU A 149 13.60 12.02 -22.03
C LEU A 149 14.32 10.81 -22.65
N ASN A 150 14.09 10.51 -23.94
CA ASN A 150 14.55 9.29 -24.62
C ASN A 150 14.17 8.00 -23.89
N LEU A 151 12.94 7.92 -23.37
CA LEU A 151 12.41 6.75 -22.67
C LEU A 151 11.36 6.04 -23.50
N THR A 152 11.25 4.72 -23.35
CA THR A 152 10.17 3.95 -23.94
C THR A 152 8.97 3.85 -22.97
N PRO A 153 7.74 3.66 -23.46
CA PRO A 153 6.58 3.41 -22.58
C PRO A 153 6.75 2.19 -21.68
N GLU A 154 7.53 1.19 -22.11
CA GLU A 154 7.87 0.02 -21.32
C GLU A 154 8.73 0.36 -20.11
N ASP A 155 9.57 1.40 -20.17
CA ASP A 155 10.44 1.87 -19.07
C ASP A 155 9.64 2.57 -17.96
N VAL A 156 8.38 2.94 -18.23
CA VAL A 156 7.52 3.70 -17.32
C VAL A 156 6.39 2.84 -16.72
N VAL A 157 6.44 1.54 -16.92
CA VAL A 157 5.55 0.60 -16.23
C VAL A 157 5.84 0.62 -14.73
N LEU A 158 4.81 0.94 -13.94
CA LEU A 158 4.88 0.98 -12.48
C LEU A 158 4.96 -0.46 -11.93
N PRO A 159 6.03 -0.83 -11.21
CA PRO A 159 6.19 -2.18 -10.67
C PRO A 159 5.27 -2.37 -9.46
N ILE A 160 4.75 -3.59 -9.28
CA ILE A 160 4.04 -3.97 -8.06
C ILE A 160 5.08 -4.48 -7.05
N PRO A 161 5.15 -3.88 -5.85
CA PRO A 161 6.12 -4.32 -4.85
C PRO A 161 5.87 -5.75 -4.37
N LYS A 162 6.88 -6.61 -4.52
CA LYS A 162 6.78 -8.03 -4.13
C LYS A 162 6.53 -8.24 -2.62
N TYR A 163 6.97 -7.29 -1.80
CA TYR A 163 6.76 -7.35 -0.34
C TYR A 163 5.29 -7.26 0.09
N PHE A 164 4.38 -6.82 -0.79
CA PHE A 164 2.95 -6.88 -0.52
C PHE A 164 2.47 -8.31 -0.28
N HIS A 165 3.10 -9.26 -0.97
CA HIS A 165 2.86 -10.69 -0.86
C HIS A 165 3.81 -11.36 0.12
N ASP A 166 5.11 -11.15 -0.03
CA ASP A 166 6.12 -11.91 0.70
C ASP A 166 5.99 -11.69 2.23
N ASP A 167 5.79 -10.46 2.71
CA ASP A 167 5.73 -10.14 4.15
C ASP A 167 4.48 -10.71 4.84
N ARG A 168 3.43 -11.04 4.09
CA ARG A 168 2.13 -11.49 4.61
C ARG A 168 1.72 -12.86 4.10
N TYR A 169 2.67 -13.60 3.54
CA TYR A 169 2.43 -14.88 2.91
C TYR A 169 1.72 -15.88 3.84
N ASP A 170 2.20 -16.02 5.08
CA ASP A 170 1.60 -16.94 6.07
C ASP A 170 0.17 -16.55 6.43
N VAL A 171 -0.09 -15.25 6.55
CA VAL A 171 -1.42 -14.72 6.83
C VAL A 171 -2.37 -15.06 5.67
N TYR A 172 -1.94 -14.89 4.43
CA TYR A 172 -2.74 -15.23 3.25
C TYR A 172 -3.00 -16.73 3.14
N LYS A 173 -1.97 -17.55 3.36
CA LYS A 173 -2.08 -19.01 3.33
C LYS A 173 -3.03 -19.53 4.40
N ASN A 174 -2.92 -19.02 5.62
CA ASN A 174 -3.82 -19.39 6.73
C ASN A 174 -5.27 -18.97 6.42
N ARG A 175 -5.48 -17.77 5.90
CA ARG A 175 -6.81 -17.29 5.49
C ARG A 175 -7.41 -18.13 4.37
N GLU A 176 -6.61 -18.46 3.35
CA GLU A 176 -7.04 -19.31 2.25
C GLU A 176 -7.43 -20.71 2.75
N HIS A 177 -6.63 -21.30 3.64
CA HIS A 177 -6.94 -22.57 4.28
C HIS A 177 -8.27 -22.52 5.05
N ILE A 178 -8.51 -21.48 5.84
CA ILE A 178 -9.77 -21.29 6.58
C ILE A 178 -10.95 -21.20 5.60
N LEU A 179 -10.82 -20.39 4.54
CA LEU A 179 -11.86 -20.23 3.53
C LEU A 179 -12.17 -21.57 2.83
N LEU A 180 -11.14 -22.31 2.40
CA LEU A 180 -11.30 -23.62 1.75
C LEU A 180 -11.94 -24.63 2.69
N THR A 181 -11.56 -24.64 3.97
CA THR A 181 -12.16 -25.52 4.98
C THR A 181 -13.65 -25.25 5.16
N ILE A 182 -14.06 -23.97 5.20
CA ILE A 182 -15.47 -23.58 5.30
C ILE A 182 -16.24 -23.98 4.03
N LEU A 183 -15.66 -23.72 2.85
CA LEU A 183 -16.28 -24.09 1.57
C LEU A 183 -16.42 -25.62 1.41
N GLN A 184 -15.45 -26.40 1.86
CA GLN A 184 -15.54 -27.87 1.87
C GLN A 184 -16.66 -28.36 2.79
N LYS A 185 -16.80 -27.78 4.00
CA LYS A 185 -17.91 -28.12 4.92
C LYS A 185 -19.29 -27.81 4.30
N LEU A 186 -19.39 -26.73 3.54
CA LEU A 186 -20.59 -26.40 2.77
C LEU A 186 -20.89 -27.47 1.71
N GLU A 187 -19.90 -27.83 0.89
CA GLU A 187 -20.06 -28.86 -0.14
C GLU A 187 -20.44 -30.22 0.44
N THR A 188 -19.90 -30.59 1.61
CA THR A 188 -20.27 -31.84 2.29
C THR A 188 -21.71 -31.81 2.81
N ASN A 189 -22.17 -30.67 3.33
CA ASN A 189 -23.54 -30.51 3.81
C ASN A 189 -24.55 -30.58 2.65
N GLU A 190 -24.24 -29.96 1.50
CA GLU A 190 -25.06 -30.11 0.30
C GLU A 190 -25.08 -31.55 -0.23
N ARG A 191 -23.97 -32.29 -0.08
CA ARG A 191 -23.92 -33.71 -0.45
C ARG A 191 -24.74 -34.57 0.52
N THR A 192 -24.72 -34.31 1.82
CA THR A 192 -25.56 -35.05 2.80
C THR A 192 -27.05 -34.77 2.60
N ASP A 193 -27.43 -33.55 2.23
CA ASP A 193 -28.84 -33.20 1.93
C ASP A 193 -29.35 -33.86 0.64
N ARG A 194 -28.48 -34.14 -0.33
CA ARG A 194 -28.83 -34.96 -1.50
C ARG A 194 -28.97 -36.45 -1.15
N HIS A 195 -28.34 -36.92 -0.09
CA HIS A 195 -28.43 -38.33 0.35
C HIS A 195 -29.59 -38.57 1.34
N SER A 196 -30.08 -37.53 2.03
CA SER A 196 -31.26 -37.62 2.90
C SER A 196 -32.60 -37.53 2.14
N ALA A 197 -32.58 -37.16 0.84
CA ALA A 197 -33.78 -37.00 0.03
C ALA A 197 -34.15 -38.20 -0.87
N VAL A 198 -33.40 -39.31 -0.84
CA VAL A 198 -33.74 -40.51 -1.64
C VAL A 198 -33.76 -41.75 -0.76
N THR A 199 -34.82 -41.92 0.01
CA THR A 199 -35.23 -43.26 0.47
C THR A 199 -35.79 -44.01 -0.74
N MET A 200 -34.90 -44.70 -1.46
CA MET A 200 -35.31 -45.56 -2.57
C MET A 200 -36.15 -46.72 -2.02
N ASN A 201 -37.39 -46.86 -2.48
CA ASN A 201 -38.27 -47.95 -2.04
C ASN A 201 -37.63 -49.31 -2.39
N ARG A 202 -37.86 -50.36 -1.59
CA ARG A 202 -37.22 -51.69 -1.78
C ARG A 202 -37.41 -52.22 -3.20
N GLU A 203 -38.58 -51.98 -3.78
CA GLU A 203 -38.89 -52.34 -5.17
C GLU A 203 -38.09 -51.54 -6.19
N GLN A 204 -37.89 -50.24 -5.96
CA GLN A 204 -37.05 -49.40 -6.81
C GLN A 204 -35.57 -49.82 -6.73
N ALA A 205 -35.09 -50.21 -5.55
CA ALA A 205 -33.74 -50.75 -5.37
C ALA A 205 -33.57 -52.09 -6.09
N VAL A 206 -34.55 -52.99 -6.01
CA VAL A 206 -34.55 -54.26 -6.76
C VAL A 206 -34.58 -54.01 -8.26
N LEU A 207 -35.42 -53.09 -8.75
CA LEU A 207 -35.47 -52.72 -10.17
C LEU A 207 -34.15 -52.11 -10.65
N LEU A 208 -33.50 -51.29 -9.82
CA LEU A 208 -32.20 -50.69 -10.12
C LEU A 208 -31.12 -51.77 -10.21
N ILE A 209 -31.05 -52.68 -9.24
CA ILE A 209 -30.11 -53.81 -9.22
C ILE A 209 -30.37 -54.72 -10.43
N GLN A 210 -31.61 -55.05 -10.73
CA GLN A 210 -31.98 -55.84 -11.90
C GLN A 210 -31.67 -55.12 -13.22
N ARG A 211 -31.79 -53.79 -13.28
CA ARG A 211 -31.42 -53.00 -14.46
C ARG A 211 -29.91 -52.98 -14.65
N HIS A 212 -29.15 -52.83 -13.57
CA HIS A 212 -27.69 -52.91 -13.60
C HIS A 212 -27.19 -54.32 -13.91
N GLN A 213 -27.80 -55.36 -13.36
CA GLN A 213 -27.50 -56.75 -13.73
C GLN A 213 -27.88 -57.05 -15.17
N ARG A 214 -29.04 -56.59 -15.66
CA ARG A 214 -29.40 -56.73 -17.09
C ARG A 214 -28.44 -55.99 -17.99
N ALA A 215 -27.97 -54.81 -17.59
CA ALA A 215 -26.94 -54.07 -18.31
C ALA A 215 -25.58 -54.77 -18.26
N TYR A 216 -25.20 -55.34 -17.12
CA TYR A 216 -23.95 -56.10 -16.95
C TYR A 216 -23.98 -57.40 -17.76
N MET A 217 -25.06 -58.18 -17.66
CA MET A 217 -25.30 -59.36 -18.49
C MET A 217 -25.43 -58.99 -19.97
N GLY A 218 -25.99 -57.83 -20.29
CA GLY A 218 -26.03 -57.26 -21.63
C GLY A 218 -24.64 -56.91 -22.15
N ARG A 219 -23.74 -56.37 -21.32
CA ARG A 219 -22.33 -56.13 -21.66
C ARG A 219 -21.56 -57.43 -21.84
N ILE A 220 -21.76 -58.43 -20.98
CA ILE A 220 -21.14 -59.75 -21.12
C ILE A 220 -21.62 -60.43 -22.40
N ARG A 221 -22.94 -60.44 -22.66
CA ARG A 221 -23.50 -60.97 -23.91
C ARG A 221 -22.99 -60.19 -25.10
N PHE A 222 -22.99 -58.86 -25.05
CA PHE A 222 -22.42 -57.99 -26.08
C PHE A 222 -20.96 -58.34 -26.33
N TYR A 223 -20.14 -58.54 -25.29
CA TYR A 223 -18.73 -58.92 -25.41
C TYR A 223 -18.57 -60.32 -26.02
N GLN A 224 -19.39 -61.29 -25.60
CA GLN A 224 -19.41 -62.63 -26.17
C GLN A 224 -19.88 -62.63 -27.63
N THR A 225 -20.91 -61.86 -27.97
CA THR A 225 -21.36 -61.66 -29.35
C THR A 225 -20.37 -60.84 -30.16
N ALA A 226 -19.69 -59.86 -29.59
CA ALA A 226 -18.66 -59.05 -30.25
C ALA A 226 -17.40 -59.87 -30.50
N CYS A 227 -17.02 -60.78 -29.61
CA CYS A 227 -15.95 -61.75 -29.86
C CYS A 227 -16.35 -62.77 -30.94
N LYS A 228 -17.61 -63.25 -30.94
CA LYS A 228 -18.15 -64.13 -31.99
C LYS A 228 -18.34 -63.41 -33.34
N LEU A 229 -18.69 -62.12 -33.33
CA LEU A 229 -18.83 -61.23 -34.51
C LEU A 229 -17.48 -60.67 -34.98
N SER A 230 -16.47 -60.61 -34.12
CA SER A 230 -15.07 -60.36 -34.51
C SER A 230 -14.55 -61.49 -35.40
N GLN A 231 -15.03 -62.72 -35.17
CA GLN A 231 -14.80 -63.87 -36.05
C GLN A 231 -15.71 -63.90 -37.29
N MET A 232 -16.83 -63.17 -37.28
CA MET A 232 -17.85 -63.16 -38.34
C MET A 232 -18.17 -61.72 -38.76
N ARG A 233 -17.29 -61.16 -39.58
CA ARG A 233 -17.33 -59.84 -40.25
C ARG A 233 -18.52 -58.89 -39.99
N ASN A 234 -18.14 -57.68 -39.56
CA ASN A 234 -18.55 -56.36 -40.05
C ASN A 234 -19.78 -55.64 -39.46
N ASN A 235 -19.61 -55.12 -38.24
CA ASN A 235 -20.15 -53.81 -37.83
C ASN A 235 -19.02 -52.76 -37.79
N TYR A 236 -18.37 -52.53 -38.93
CA TYR A 236 -17.20 -51.66 -39.05
C TYR A 236 -17.53 -50.16 -38.93
N GLU A 237 -18.76 -49.72 -39.18
CA GLU A 237 -19.02 -48.29 -39.36
C GLU A 237 -19.02 -47.45 -38.09
N LEU A 238 -19.54 -47.96 -36.96
CA LEU A 238 -19.60 -47.17 -35.73
C LEU A 238 -18.22 -47.03 -35.08
N ILE A 239 -17.44 -48.12 -35.10
CA ILE A 239 -16.07 -48.15 -34.62
C ILE A 239 -15.18 -47.31 -35.56
N ARG A 240 -15.37 -47.40 -36.88
CA ARG A 240 -14.68 -46.55 -37.86
C ARG A 240 -15.04 -45.08 -37.70
N LYS A 241 -16.31 -44.70 -37.51
CA LYS A 241 -16.70 -43.29 -37.26
C LYS A 241 -16.11 -42.72 -35.97
N ALA A 242 -16.00 -43.52 -34.91
CA ALA A 242 -15.33 -43.10 -33.68
C ALA A 242 -13.80 -42.99 -33.87
N ALA A 243 -13.20 -43.94 -34.57
CA ALA A 243 -11.78 -43.93 -34.93
C ALA A 243 -11.44 -42.77 -35.88
N ASP A 244 -12.29 -42.45 -36.85
CA ASP A 244 -12.14 -41.33 -37.78
C ASP A 244 -12.29 -39.99 -37.04
N ARG A 245 -13.22 -39.87 -36.08
CA ARG A 245 -13.31 -38.68 -35.21
C ARG A 245 -12.07 -38.52 -34.35
N TRP A 246 -11.55 -39.62 -33.79
CA TRP A 246 -10.33 -39.60 -33.00
C TRP A 246 -9.10 -39.29 -33.87
N ALA A 247 -9.02 -39.87 -35.07
CA ALA A 247 -8.01 -39.56 -36.07
C ALA A 247 -8.06 -38.10 -36.51
N CYS A 248 -9.26 -37.54 -36.74
CA CYS A 248 -9.43 -36.11 -37.03
C CYS A 248 -9.04 -35.22 -35.86
N TYR A 249 -9.33 -35.61 -34.61
CA TYR A 249 -8.91 -34.85 -33.43
C TYR A 249 -7.38 -34.86 -33.26
N VAL A 250 -6.77 -36.05 -33.35
CA VAL A 250 -5.32 -36.22 -33.31
C VAL A 250 -4.66 -35.48 -34.47
N TYR A 251 -5.24 -35.54 -35.67
CA TYR A 251 -4.76 -34.80 -36.83
C TYR A 251 -4.93 -33.29 -36.66
N LYS A 252 -6.02 -32.79 -36.05
CA LYS A 252 -6.17 -31.37 -35.72
C LYS A 252 -5.11 -30.89 -34.72
N ILE A 253 -4.80 -31.69 -33.70
CA ILE A 253 -3.71 -31.39 -32.76
C ILE A 253 -2.38 -31.40 -33.51
N LYS A 254 -2.13 -32.42 -34.34
CA LYS A 254 -0.89 -32.55 -35.12
C LYS A 254 -0.73 -31.43 -36.14
N SER A 255 -1.78 -31.03 -36.84
CA SER A 255 -1.80 -29.89 -37.77
C SER A 255 -1.70 -28.55 -37.05
N LYS A 256 -2.18 -28.43 -35.81
CA LYS A 256 -1.93 -27.23 -35.00
C LYS A 256 -0.45 -27.17 -34.63
N ARG A 257 0.13 -28.28 -34.17
CA ARG A 257 1.56 -28.39 -33.85
C ARG A 257 2.44 -28.15 -35.07
N LEU A 258 2.13 -28.76 -36.21
CA LEU A 258 2.83 -28.55 -37.48
C LEU A 258 2.72 -27.09 -37.95
N ARG A 259 1.55 -26.45 -37.81
CA ARG A 259 1.43 -25.01 -38.10
C ARG A 259 2.26 -24.17 -37.14
N GLU A 260 2.28 -24.49 -35.84
CA GLU A 260 3.14 -23.81 -34.87
C GLU A 260 4.62 -24.01 -35.21
N GLU A 261 5.04 -25.23 -35.58
CA GLU A 261 6.39 -25.57 -36.02
C GLU A 261 6.77 -24.90 -37.35
N GLU A 262 5.83 -24.77 -38.30
CA GLU A 262 5.99 -24.08 -39.57
C GLU A 262 6.08 -22.56 -39.37
N GLN A 263 5.22 -21.99 -38.52
CA GLN A 263 5.30 -20.59 -38.10
C GLN A 263 6.61 -20.30 -37.35
N GLN A 264 7.13 -21.26 -36.59
CA GLN A 264 8.47 -21.19 -35.97
C GLN A 264 9.59 -21.27 -37.00
N PHE A 265 9.49 -22.18 -37.97
CA PHE A 265 10.47 -22.35 -39.05
C PHE A 265 10.55 -21.11 -39.95
N LEU A 266 9.40 -20.51 -40.25
CA LEU A 266 9.28 -19.25 -41.00
C LEU A 266 9.70 -18.01 -40.18
N GLY A 267 10.07 -18.17 -38.90
CA GLY A 267 10.51 -17.07 -38.03
C GLY A 267 9.40 -16.14 -37.54
N MET A 268 8.13 -16.51 -37.71
CA MET A 268 6.97 -15.74 -37.22
C MET A 268 6.71 -15.96 -35.72
N LEU A 269 7.14 -17.12 -35.19
CA LEU A 269 7.17 -17.42 -33.76
C LEU A 269 8.61 -17.72 -33.34
N SER A 270 9.16 -16.98 -32.37
CA SER A 270 10.47 -17.31 -31.81
C SER A 270 10.36 -18.55 -30.91
N LYS A 271 11.18 -19.58 -31.15
CA LYS A 271 11.45 -20.56 -30.10
C LYS A 271 12.30 -19.85 -29.05
N PRO A 272 11.92 -19.82 -27.76
CA PRO A 272 12.93 -19.60 -26.74
C PRO A 272 13.95 -20.73 -26.92
N THR A 273 15.18 -20.38 -27.29
CA THR A 273 16.27 -21.35 -27.43
C THR A 273 16.33 -22.19 -26.16
N ASP A 274 16.72 -23.47 -26.21
CA ASP A 274 16.90 -24.28 -25.00
C ASP A 274 17.81 -23.57 -23.98
N SER A 275 18.75 -22.74 -24.46
CA SER A 275 19.54 -21.82 -23.64
C SER A 275 18.72 -20.72 -22.95
N MET A 276 17.75 -20.10 -23.62
CA MET A 276 16.86 -19.10 -23.01
C MET A 276 15.94 -19.73 -21.96
N GLN A 277 15.41 -20.92 -22.23
CA GLN A 277 14.60 -21.65 -21.25
C GLN A 277 15.45 -22.06 -20.04
N ALA A 278 16.68 -22.52 -20.25
CA ALA A 278 17.62 -22.81 -19.18
C ALA A 278 17.94 -21.54 -18.37
N ILE A 279 18.19 -20.40 -19.02
CA ILE A 279 18.43 -19.12 -18.33
C ILE A 279 17.22 -18.69 -17.50
N LEU A 280 16.00 -18.79 -18.04
CA LEU A 280 14.78 -18.44 -17.31
C LEU A 280 14.58 -19.36 -16.11
N LYS A 281 14.78 -20.67 -16.28
CA LYS A 281 14.69 -21.64 -15.20
C LYS A 281 15.76 -21.41 -14.13
N ASP A 282 17.00 -21.16 -14.52
CA ASP A 282 18.09 -20.82 -13.61
C ASP A 282 17.81 -19.52 -12.84
N GLN A 283 17.19 -18.54 -13.50
CA GLN A 283 16.74 -17.30 -12.86
C GLN A 283 15.62 -17.57 -11.84
N GLU A 284 14.62 -18.36 -12.19
CA GLU A 284 13.54 -18.76 -11.27
C GLU A 284 14.08 -19.52 -10.06
N GLU A 285 14.96 -20.51 -10.27
CA GLU A 285 15.61 -21.27 -9.22
C GLU A 285 16.51 -20.39 -8.34
N HIS A 286 17.22 -19.43 -8.94
CA HIS A 286 18.01 -18.44 -8.21
C HIS A 286 17.14 -17.52 -7.34
N ILE A 287 16.02 -17.03 -7.88
CA ILE A 287 15.05 -16.22 -7.12
C ILE A 287 14.48 -17.04 -5.95
N ALA A 288 14.09 -18.29 -6.18
CA ALA A 288 13.58 -19.18 -5.13
C ALA A 288 14.62 -19.44 -4.03
N ARG A 289 15.87 -19.70 -4.40
CA ARG A 289 16.98 -19.85 -3.43
C ARG A 289 17.21 -18.58 -2.63
N ASN A 290 17.16 -17.41 -3.26
CA ASN A 290 17.31 -16.14 -2.56
C ASN A 290 16.15 -15.85 -1.62
N LYS A 291 14.91 -16.16 -2.02
CA LYS A 291 13.74 -16.05 -1.13
C LYS A 291 13.91 -16.85 0.15
N LYS A 292 14.35 -18.11 0.04
CA LYS A 292 14.63 -18.95 1.21
C LYS A 292 15.72 -18.36 2.12
N LYS A 293 16.81 -17.86 1.54
CA LYS A 293 17.88 -17.19 2.31
C LYS A 293 17.40 -15.92 3.01
N VAL A 294 16.52 -15.14 2.38
CA VAL A 294 15.91 -13.95 2.98
C VAL A 294 15.11 -14.36 4.21
N GLU A 295 14.27 -15.38 4.10
CA GLU A 295 13.46 -15.91 5.20
C GLU A 295 14.34 -16.41 6.35
N ASP A 296 15.36 -17.23 6.06
CA ASP A 296 16.32 -17.72 7.06
C ASP A 296 17.03 -16.56 7.79
N ASN A 297 17.47 -15.53 7.06
CA ASN A 297 18.14 -14.37 7.63
C ASN A 297 17.20 -13.46 8.44
N ILE A 298 15.93 -13.33 8.05
CA ILE A 298 14.91 -12.61 8.82
C ILE A 298 14.63 -13.34 10.12
N ASN A 299 14.40 -14.66 10.07
CA ASN A 299 14.16 -15.48 11.26
C ASN A 299 15.35 -15.43 12.23
N SER A 300 16.58 -15.50 11.72
CA SER A 300 17.80 -15.33 12.53
C SER A 300 17.87 -13.94 13.16
N TYR A 301 17.50 -12.88 12.42
CA TYR A 301 17.48 -11.51 12.94
C TYR A 301 16.44 -11.32 14.05
N GLU A 302 15.24 -11.89 13.89
CA GLU A 302 14.18 -11.82 14.91
C GLU A 302 14.56 -12.58 16.18
N TYR A 303 15.15 -13.76 16.03
CA TYR A 303 15.66 -14.54 17.16
C TYR A 303 16.76 -13.80 17.92
N ASP A 304 17.77 -13.30 17.21
CA ASP A 304 18.90 -12.58 17.84
C ASP A 304 18.45 -11.27 18.47
N LYS A 305 17.42 -10.61 17.93
CA LYS A 305 16.79 -9.43 18.54
C LYS A 305 16.17 -9.75 19.90
N ILE A 306 15.37 -10.81 20.00
CA ILE A 306 14.75 -11.23 21.28
C ILE A 306 15.83 -11.59 22.30
N MET A 307 16.84 -12.36 21.88
CA MET A 307 17.94 -12.76 22.76
C MET A 307 18.77 -11.57 23.25
N LEU A 308 19.05 -10.59 22.38
CA LEU A 308 19.75 -9.37 22.76
C LEU A 308 18.91 -8.47 23.67
N GLU A 309 17.59 -8.40 23.46
CA GLU A 309 16.67 -7.67 24.35
C GLU A 309 16.76 -8.21 25.78
N ASP A 310 16.70 -9.53 25.95
CA ASP A 310 16.83 -10.19 27.26
C ASP A 310 18.24 -10.02 27.87
N ASP A 311 19.32 -10.15 27.08
CA ASP A 311 20.69 -9.98 27.57
C ASP A 311 20.97 -8.54 28.03
N ILE A 312 20.50 -7.53 27.29
CA ILE A 312 20.67 -6.12 27.66
C ILE A 312 19.85 -5.80 28.92
N LEU A 313 18.61 -6.28 29.01
CA LEU A 313 17.75 -6.00 30.16
C LEU A 313 18.29 -6.64 31.45
N THR A 314 18.88 -7.84 31.36
CA THR A 314 19.46 -8.54 32.52
C THR A 314 20.83 -7.99 32.93
N ARG A 315 21.73 -7.71 31.98
CA ARG A 315 23.10 -7.27 32.28
C ARG A 315 23.25 -5.77 32.42
N GLU A 316 22.71 -5.01 31.48
CA GLU A 316 22.92 -3.57 31.38
C GLU A 316 21.75 -2.80 32.03
N GLY A 317 20.56 -3.39 32.11
CA GLY A 317 19.34 -2.76 32.65
C GLY A 317 19.48 -2.17 34.06
N PRO A 318 19.96 -2.94 35.07
CA PRO A 318 20.14 -2.41 36.43
C PRO A 318 21.09 -1.21 36.46
N SER A 319 22.20 -1.27 35.72
CA SER A 319 23.16 -0.18 35.64
C SER A 319 22.58 1.05 34.95
N MET A 320 21.79 0.88 33.88
CA MET A 320 21.07 2.00 33.24
C MET A 320 20.07 2.65 34.20
N ALA A 321 19.33 1.84 34.97
CA ALA A 321 18.36 2.33 35.95
C ALA A 321 19.04 3.12 37.09
N GLU A 322 20.15 2.60 37.63
CA GLU A 322 20.94 3.29 38.66
C GLU A 322 21.52 4.61 38.14
N ASN A 323 22.09 4.62 36.93
CA ASN A 323 22.62 5.83 36.31
C ASN A 323 21.52 6.88 36.07
N LEU A 324 20.36 6.48 35.58
CA LEU A 324 19.21 7.38 35.39
C LEU A 324 18.71 7.92 36.73
N LYS A 325 18.56 7.06 37.74
CA LYS A 325 18.18 7.44 39.09
C LYS A 325 19.18 8.44 39.69
N TYR A 326 20.47 8.16 39.56
CA TYR A 326 21.53 9.05 40.01
C TYR A 326 21.44 10.42 39.33
N ASN A 327 21.31 10.47 38.00
CA ASN A 327 21.20 11.72 37.25
C ASN A 327 19.96 12.53 37.67
N ILE A 328 18.81 11.87 37.88
CA ILE A 328 17.59 12.53 38.36
C ILE A 328 17.79 13.07 39.79
N ILE A 329 18.41 12.29 40.69
CA ILE A 329 18.69 12.73 42.06
C ILE A 329 19.67 13.91 42.08
N GLN A 330 20.74 13.87 41.29
CA GLN A 330 21.69 14.97 41.18
C GLN A 330 21.01 16.24 40.71
N TRP A 331 20.19 16.15 39.66
CA TRP A 331 19.41 17.28 39.17
C TRP A 331 18.45 17.84 40.25
N LEU A 332 17.76 16.96 40.99
CA LEU A 332 16.88 17.37 42.10
C LEU A 332 17.65 18.07 43.22
N LEU A 333 18.87 17.61 43.53
CA LEU A 333 19.74 18.22 44.54
C LEU A 333 20.28 19.58 44.10
N GLU A 334 20.72 19.71 42.85
CA GLU A 334 21.17 20.98 42.28
C GLU A 334 20.06 22.03 42.33
N ILE A 335 18.83 21.68 41.95
CA ILE A 335 17.69 22.59 42.05
C ILE A 335 17.35 22.87 43.50
N LYS A 336 17.35 21.88 44.40
CA LYS A 336 17.12 22.14 45.83
C LYS A 336 18.13 23.14 46.40
N ASN A 337 19.40 23.04 46.02
CA ASN A 337 20.44 23.95 46.48
C ASN A 337 20.22 25.39 45.98
N LEU A 338 19.64 25.55 44.78
CA LEU A 338 19.34 26.86 44.19
C LEU A 338 18.02 27.46 44.71
N VAL A 339 17.02 26.63 44.99
CA VAL A 339 15.61 27.05 45.18
C VAL A 339 15.11 26.84 46.61
N GLY A 340 15.75 25.96 47.38
CA GLY A 340 15.35 25.58 48.75
C GLY A 340 14.17 24.62 48.85
N VAL A 341 13.49 24.30 47.73
CA VAL A 341 12.32 23.40 47.67
C VAL A 341 12.54 22.34 46.58
N PHE A 342 12.08 21.10 46.82
CA PHE A 342 12.11 20.05 45.80
C PHE A 342 11.09 20.31 44.69
N PRO A 343 11.52 20.41 43.42
CA PRO A 343 10.61 20.55 42.28
C PRO A 343 9.83 19.25 42.02
N ASP A 344 8.69 19.37 41.36
CA ASP A 344 7.92 18.22 40.86
C ASP A 344 8.50 17.72 39.53
N LEU A 345 8.57 16.38 39.37
CA LEU A 345 8.95 15.76 38.10
C LEU A 345 7.84 16.05 37.06
N PRO A 346 8.18 16.41 35.81
CA PRO A 346 7.19 16.67 34.77
C PRO A 346 6.23 15.49 34.56
N ASP A 347 4.97 15.79 34.26
CA ASP A 347 3.94 14.78 33.98
C ASP A 347 4.28 13.96 32.71
N GLU A 348 3.73 12.74 32.62
CA GLU A 348 3.94 11.83 31.49
C GLU A 348 3.53 12.45 30.14
N GLU A 349 2.54 13.35 30.13
CA GLU A 349 2.06 14.06 28.93
C GLU A 349 3.06 15.12 28.40
N MET A 350 3.99 15.58 29.24
CA MET A 350 5.04 16.57 28.88
C MET A 350 6.41 15.93 28.62
N GLY A 351 6.48 14.59 28.60
CA GLY A 351 7.72 13.85 28.30
C GLY A 351 8.60 13.52 29.51
N GLY A 352 8.11 13.69 30.75
CA GLY A 352 8.78 13.23 31.97
C GLY A 352 10.23 13.71 32.10
N SER A 353 11.16 12.81 32.45
CA SER A 353 12.60 13.15 32.50
C SER A 353 13.23 13.39 31.12
N SER A 354 12.54 13.16 30.00
CA SER A 354 13.06 13.41 28.64
C SER A 354 13.24 14.88 28.36
N PHE A 355 12.34 15.69 28.91
CA PHE A 355 12.44 17.14 28.85
C PHE A 355 13.65 17.68 29.65
N LEU A 356 14.12 16.92 30.65
CA LEU A 356 15.25 17.31 31.52
C LEU A 356 16.60 17.04 30.86
N PHE A 357 16.71 15.94 30.09
CA PHE A 357 17.97 15.48 29.49
C PHE A 357 18.03 15.62 27.96
N SER A 358 16.99 16.14 27.30
CA SER A 358 17.12 16.60 25.90
C SER A 358 18.19 17.69 25.85
N SER A 359 19.10 17.64 24.89
CA SER A 359 20.21 18.60 24.74
C SER A 359 19.70 20.04 24.50
N LYS A 360 19.25 20.69 25.56
CA LYS A 360 18.90 22.10 25.58
C LYS A 360 20.18 22.90 25.70
N THR A 361 20.26 23.99 24.94
CA THR A 361 21.35 24.94 25.11
C THR A 361 21.24 25.61 26.49
N VAL A 362 22.37 26.00 27.09
CA VAL A 362 22.43 26.62 28.44
C VAL A 362 21.39 27.75 28.61
N ARG A 363 21.09 28.49 27.54
CA ARG A 363 20.09 29.57 27.51
C ARG A 363 18.63 29.14 27.64
N GLN A 364 18.27 27.98 27.09
CA GLN A 364 16.91 27.43 27.19
C GLN A 364 16.66 26.84 28.58
N VAL A 365 17.70 26.32 29.23
CA VAL A 365 17.65 25.89 30.63
C VAL A 365 17.46 27.10 31.55
N GLU A 366 18.12 28.22 31.27
CA GLU A 366 17.91 29.49 32.00
C GLU A 366 16.51 30.09 31.82
N GLU A 367 15.90 29.97 30.62
CA GLU A 367 14.53 30.42 30.34
C GLU A 367 13.47 29.52 31.00
N ASP A 368 13.62 28.20 30.94
CA ASP A 368 12.73 27.24 31.60
C ASP A 368 12.77 27.38 33.13
N ILE A 369 13.95 27.66 33.70
CA ILE A 369 14.09 27.98 35.13
C ILE A 369 13.30 29.24 35.46
N ARG A 370 13.35 30.30 34.62
CA ARG A 370 12.59 31.54 34.83
C ARG A 370 11.07 31.34 34.73
N GLU A 371 10.58 30.56 33.76
CA GLU A 371 9.14 30.30 33.61
C GLU A 371 8.58 29.46 34.78
N MET A 372 9.34 28.51 35.32
CA MET A 372 8.93 27.76 36.52
C MET A 372 8.80 28.65 37.79
N PHE A 373 9.41 29.84 37.80
CA PHE A 373 9.37 30.78 38.92
C PHE A 373 8.26 31.83 38.85
N ASP A 374 7.65 32.06 37.69
CA ASP A 374 6.63 33.11 37.52
C ASP A 374 5.21 32.67 37.97
N ASP A 375 4.96 31.37 38.16
CA ASP A 375 3.65 30.86 38.61
C ASP A 375 3.36 31.08 40.12
N ASN A 376 4.34 31.54 40.91
CA ASN A 376 4.18 31.73 42.36
C ASN A 376 4.08 33.19 42.84
N LYS A 377 3.98 34.18 41.94
CA LYS A 377 3.66 35.57 42.30
C LYS A 377 2.70 36.23 41.31
N SER A 378 1.40 36.01 41.48
CA SER A 378 0.39 37.09 41.51
C SER A 378 -1.05 36.56 41.61
N LYS A 379 -1.68 36.75 42.77
CA LYS A 379 -3.15 36.74 42.91
C LYS A 379 -3.61 38.11 43.42
N LYS A 380 -4.54 38.69 42.64
CA LYS A 380 -5.47 39.82 42.88
C LYS A 380 -5.12 41.17 42.21
N PRO A 381 -6.11 42.03 41.92
CA PRO A 381 -7.42 41.75 41.31
C PRO A 381 -7.67 42.64 40.08
N ALA A 382 -8.60 42.21 39.23
CA ALA A 382 -9.00 42.93 38.02
C ALA A 382 -9.61 44.32 38.32
N LYS A 383 -9.05 45.37 37.69
CA LYS A 383 -9.75 46.61 37.39
C LYS A 383 -9.78 46.83 35.88
N LYS A 384 -10.98 47.15 35.42
CA LYS A 384 -11.40 47.46 34.05
C LYS A 384 -10.58 48.62 33.48
N GLU A 385 -10.14 48.48 32.23
CA GLU A 385 -10.21 49.59 31.28
C GLU A 385 -10.20 49.12 29.82
N SER A 386 -11.00 49.85 29.04
CA SER A 386 -11.42 49.75 27.64
C SER A 386 -10.48 49.11 26.61
N LYS A 387 -10.95 48.05 25.95
CA LYS A 387 -10.52 47.68 24.59
C LYS A 387 -11.28 48.54 23.56
N LYS A 388 -10.54 49.43 22.89
CA LYS A 388 -10.91 50.01 21.59
C LYS A 388 -11.20 48.87 20.60
N LYS A 389 -12.41 48.87 20.03
CA LYS A 389 -12.77 48.08 18.86
C LYS A 389 -12.09 48.70 17.63
N GLU A 390 -11.03 48.07 17.14
CA GLU A 390 -10.65 48.27 15.73
C GLU A 390 -11.60 47.47 14.85
N LYS A 391 -12.51 48.19 14.21
CA LYS A 391 -13.30 47.72 13.07
C LYS A 391 -12.34 47.45 11.90
N LYS A 392 -11.98 46.19 11.67
CA LYS A 392 -11.56 45.79 10.31
C LYS A 392 -12.83 45.72 9.44
N GLN A 393 -12.97 46.71 8.57
CA GLN A 393 -13.94 46.73 7.49
C GLN A 393 -13.78 45.44 6.66
N LYS A 394 -14.81 44.59 6.70
CA LYS A 394 -15.06 43.63 5.62
C LYS A 394 -15.66 44.43 4.47
N GLU A 395 -14.85 44.83 3.52
CA GLU A 395 -15.34 45.20 2.20
C GLU A 395 -15.92 43.94 1.54
N THR A 396 -17.24 43.89 1.50
CA THR A 396 -17.99 43.03 0.59
C THR A 396 -17.81 43.54 -0.83
N LYS A 397 -16.84 43.01 -1.57
CA LYS A 397 -16.83 43.14 -3.03
C LYS A 397 -17.92 42.21 -3.60
N LYS A 398 -18.99 42.82 -4.11
CA LYS A 398 -19.95 42.19 -5.03
C LYS A 398 -19.20 41.66 -6.27
N PRO A 399 -19.62 40.54 -6.87
CA PRO A 399 -18.98 40.04 -8.09
C PRO A 399 -19.32 41.00 -9.23
N LYS A 400 -18.32 41.67 -9.78
CA LYS A 400 -18.40 42.27 -11.11
C LYS A 400 -18.01 41.21 -12.12
N LYS A 401 -18.89 41.01 -13.10
CA LYS A 401 -18.70 40.14 -14.25
C LYS A 401 -17.45 40.57 -15.03
N GLY A 402 -16.64 39.59 -15.40
CA GLY A 402 -15.78 39.62 -16.59
C GLY A 402 -14.39 40.20 -16.40
N GLU A 403 -13.52 39.53 -15.65
CA GLU A 403 -12.07 39.58 -15.83
C GLU A 403 -11.56 38.14 -15.69
N GLU A 404 -10.81 37.64 -16.67
CA GLU A 404 -10.24 36.30 -16.68
C GLU A 404 -9.22 36.18 -15.53
N GLU A 405 -9.48 35.33 -14.54
CA GLU A 405 -8.52 35.06 -13.46
C GLU A 405 -7.24 34.47 -14.09
N GLU A 406 -6.13 35.22 -14.10
CA GLU A 406 -4.81 34.69 -14.50
C GLU A 406 -4.51 33.45 -13.65
N PHE A 407 -4.32 32.30 -14.31
CA PHE A 407 -4.02 31.04 -13.63
C PHE A 407 -2.70 31.14 -12.87
N GLU A 408 -2.72 30.98 -11.55
CA GLU A 408 -1.52 30.89 -10.72
C GLU A 408 -1.53 29.59 -9.93
N TRP A 409 -0.58 28.69 -10.21
CA TRP A 409 -0.46 27.40 -9.53
C TRP A 409 0.85 27.27 -8.77
N THR A 410 0.79 26.85 -7.51
CA THR A 410 1.94 26.52 -6.68
C THR A 410 1.91 25.04 -6.32
N ILE A 411 3.09 24.41 -6.33
CA ILE A 411 3.20 23.01 -5.91
C ILE A 411 3.05 22.93 -4.38
N PRO A 412 2.15 22.09 -3.85
CA PRO A 412 2.03 21.91 -2.42
C PRO A 412 3.22 21.12 -1.87
N GLN A 413 3.57 21.39 -0.61
CA GLN A 413 4.58 20.61 0.10
C GLN A 413 4.07 19.18 0.32
N SER A 414 4.90 18.20 -0.02
CA SER A 414 4.59 16.78 0.17
C SER A 414 4.66 16.39 1.64
N GLN A 415 3.79 15.47 2.06
CA GLN A 415 3.77 14.93 3.41
C GLN A 415 4.88 13.90 3.65
N VAL A 416 5.47 13.39 2.56
CA VAL A 416 6.42 12.28 2.56
C VAL A 416 7.87 12.74 2.66
N MET A 417 8.14 14.00 2.30
CA MET A 417 9.50 14.53 2.28
C MET A 417 10.27 14.41 3.60
N PRO A 418 9.66 14.61 4.79
CA PRO A 418 10.32 14.37 6.06
C PRO A 418 10.82 12.92 6.23
N LEU A 419 10.00 11.94 5.83
CA LEU A 419 10.36 10.52 5.91
C LEU A 419 11.55 10.19 5.00
N LEU A 420 11.52 10.67 3.75
CA LEU A 420 12.64 10.48 2.82
C LEU A 420 13.93 11.17 3.29
N THR A 421 13.83 12.29 4.02
CA THR A 421 15.00 12.96 4.61
C THR A 421 15.57 12.19 5.80
N GLU A 422 14.72 11.64 6.67
CA GLU A 422 15.16 10.80 7.80
C GLU A 422 15.86 9.53 7.30
N GLU A 423 15.30 8.86 6.29
CA GLU A 423 15.91 7.67 5.67
C GLU A 423 17.27 7.98 5.04
N LYS A 424 17.38 9.14 4.39
CA LYS A 424 18.65 9.60 3.85
C LYS A 424 19.68 9.78 4.97
N GLU A 425 19.29 10.39 6.09
CA GLU A 425 20.19 10.60 7.23
C GLU A 425 20.64 9.27 7.86
N GLU A 426 19.72 8.32 8.02
CA GLU A 426 20.03 6.97 8.51
C GLU A 426 21.00 6.24 7.57
N TYR A 427 20.74 6.30 6.25
CA TYR A 427 21.64 5.74 5.25
C TYR A 427 23.04 6.36 5.31
N MET A 428 23.13 7.69 5.37
CA MET A 428 24.40 8.40 5.45
C MET A 428 25.18 8.08 6.73
N LYS A 429 24.47 7.91 7.85
CA LYS A 429 25.07 7.63 9.16
C LYS A 429 25.63 6.21 9.25
N TYR A 430 24.86 5.20 8.83
CA TYR A 430 25.18 3.80 9.10
C TYR A 430 25.71 3.01 7.90
N TRP A 431 25.31 3.39 6.68
CA TRP A 431 25.47 2.52 5.52
C TRP A 431 26.38 3.10 4.43
N PHE A 432 26.47 4.43 4.29
CA PHE A 432 27.21 5.07 3.20
C PHE A 432 28.70 4.71 3.17
N TYR A 433 29.36 4.68 4.34
CA TYR A 433 30.79 4.37 4.47
C TYR A 433 31.08 2.90 4.73
N LYS A 434 30.05 2.06 4.84
CA LYS A 434 30.20 0.67 5.29
C LYS A 434 30.36 -0.27 4.10
N ASP A 435 31.55 -0.83 3.97
CA ASP A 435 31.83 -1.86 2.97
C ASP A 435 31.48 -3.26 3.51
N ASP A 436 30.41 -3.83 2.98
CA ASP A 436 29.90 -5.16 3.33
C ASP A 436 30.57 -6.29 2.53
N SER A 437 31.69 -6.03 1.85
CA SER A 437 32.39 -7.03 1.01
C SER A 437 32.78 -8.32 1.75
N LYS A 438 32.96 -8.26 3.08
CA LYS A 438 33.25 -9.45 3.92
C LYS A 438 32.00 -10.24 4.33
N ASN A 439 30.81 -9.65 4.20
CA ASN A 439 29.53 -10.23 4.60
C ASN A 439 28.87 -10.99 3.43
N ILE A 440 29.47 -12.10 3.01
CA ILE A 440 29.03 -12.90 1.85
C ILE A 440 27.58 -13.40 2.03
N HIS A 441 27.21 -13.78 3.25
CA HIS A 441 25.88 -14.29 3.58
C HIS A 441 24.85 -13.19 3.86
N GLN A 442 25.26 -11.92 3.84
CA GLN A 442 24.40 -10.76 4.14
C GLN A 442 23.62 -10.92 5.46
N LYS A 443 24.28 -11.40 6.52
CA LYS A 443 23.68 -11.46 7.86
C LYS A 443 23.52 -10.04 8.43
N HIS A 444 22.62 -9.87 9.40
CA HIS A 444 22.41 -8.58 10.06
C HIS A 444 23.65 -8.13 10.84
N ASP A 445 23.77 -6.82 11.09
CA ASP A 445 24.79 -6.29 11.98
C ASP A 445 24.29 -6.28 13.43
N ALA A 446 24.99 -7.05 14.27
CA ALA A 446 24.73 -7.15 15.70
C ALA A 446 24.98 -5.83 16.46
N GLN A 447 25.92 -4.98 16.05
CA GLN A 447 26.23 -3.74 16.74
C GLN A 447 25.11 -2.70 16.56
N ILE A 448 24.69 -2.48 15.31
CA ILE A 448 23.56 -1.59 14.99
C ILE A 448 22.28 -2.09 15.68
N LEU A 449 22.08 -3.42 15.71
CA LEU A 449 20.96 -4.03 16.42
C LEU A 449 21.03 -3.75 17.92
N LYS A 450 22.19 -3.96 18.55
CA LYS A 450 22.40 -3.71 19.98
C LYS A 450 22.15 -2.24 20.35
N GLU A 451 22.64 -1.29 19.55
CA GLU A 451 22.39 0.14 19.75
C GLU A 451 20.90 0.50 19.64
N ALA A 452 20.21 -0.01 18.62
CA ALA A 452 18.78 0.24 18.43
C ALA A 452 17.93 -0.33 19.58
N ILE A 453 18.28 -1.53 20.08
CA ILE A 453 17.61 -2.15 21.23
C ILE A 453 17.91 -1.38 22.52
N ARG A 454 19.16 -0.96 22.74
CA ARG A 454 19.55 -0.16 23.92
C ARG A 454 18.72 1.12 24.04
N LEU A 455 18.44 1.80 22.93
CA LEU A 455 17.58 2.99 22.94
C LEU A 455 16.15 2.66 23.40
N LYS A 456 15.57 1.56 22.89
CA LYS A 456 14.23 1.11 23.29
C LYS A 456 14.15 0.69 24.76
N ILE A 457 15.14 -0.07 25.23
CA ILE A 457 15.21 -0.51 26.62
C ILE A 457 15.46 0.68 27.54
N ALA A 458 16.31 1.63 27.15
CA ALA A 458 16.53 2.85 27.92
C ALA A 458 15.24 3.67 28.09
N GLU A 459 14.40 3.78 27.06
CA GLU A 459 13.08 4.42 27.17
C GLU A 459 12.13 3.66 28.09
N GLN A 460 12.10 2.32 28.02
CA GLN A 460 11.28 1.49 28.90
C GLN A 460 11.70 1.64 30.37
N ILE A 461 13.00 1.46 30.66
CA ILE A 461 13.58 1.64 32.00
C ILE A 461 13.31 3.06 32.52
N ARG A 462 13.44 4.07 31.66
CA ARG A 462 13.15 5.46 32.04
C ARG A 462 11.73 5.65 32.55
N LEU A 463 10.73 5.07 31.88
CA LEU A 463 9.34 5.15 32.33
C LEU A 463 9.13 4.48 33.70
N GLU A 464 9.85 3.40 33.98
CA GLU A 464 9.82 2.73 35.29
C GLU A 464 10.52 3.56 36.37
N VAL A 465 11.71 4.09 36.07
CA VAL A 465 12.48 4.95 36.98
C VAL A 465 11.73 6.24 37.29
N ASP A 466 11.14 6.90 36.29
CA ASP A 466 10.35 8.14 36.51
C ASP A 466 9.17 7.89 37.48
N LYS A 467 8.51 6.73 37.41
CA LYS A 467 7.46 6.34 38.36
C LYS A 467 8.00 6.10 39.76
N LEU A 468 9.12 5.39 39.88
CA LEU A 468 9.79 5.16 41.16
C LEU A 468 10.25 6.47 41.79
N MET A 469 10.84 7.37 41.01
CA MET A 469 11.31 8.68 41.49
C MET A 469 10.18 9.59 41.95
N ARG A 470 9.01 9.57 41.29
CA ARG A 470 7.82 10.30 41.78
C ARG A 470 7.38 9.79 43.15
N PHE A 471 7.39 8.48 43.35
CA PHE A 471 7.07 7.87 44.65
C PHE A 471 8.11 8.21 45.73
N GLU A 472 9.40 8.16 45.39
CA GLU A 472 10.49 8.56 46.30
C GLU A 472 10.39 10.04 46.69
N LEU A 473 10.08 10.93 45.74
CA LEU A 473 9.87 12.36 46.01
C LEU A 473 8.68 12.60 46.95
N GLU A 474 7.57 11.89 46.75
CA GLU A 474 6.41 11.99 47.65
C GLU A 474 6.77 11.56 49.07
N ASN A 475 7.51 10.45 49.22
CA ASN A 475 8.01 9.99 50.51
C ASN A 475 8.99 10.99 51.14
N MET A 476 9.87 11.61 50.36
CA MET A 476 10.82 12.63 50.84
C MET A 476 10.09 13.91 51.29
N LYS A 477 9.04 14.34 50.57
CA LYS A 477 8.19 15.47 50.98
C LYS A 477 7.47 15.16 52.29
N ILE A 478 6.90 13.96 52.43
CA ILE A 478 6.25 13.51 53.67
C ILE A 478 7.25 13.42 54.84
N ALA A 479 8.50 13.03 54.57
CA ALA A 479 9.56 12.96 55.58
C ALA A 479 10.00 14.36 56.05
N ILE A 480 10.09 15.33 55.14
CA ILE A 480 10.43 16.72 55.47
C ILE A 480 9.30 17.43 56.24
N GLU A 481 8.03 17.13 55.92
CA GLU A 481 6.87 17.62 56.68
C GLU A 481 6.73 16.99 58.08
N LYS A 482 7.53 15.96 58.43
CA LYS A 482 7.52 15.27 59.73
C LYS A 482 8.66 15.68 60.68
N ALA A 483 9.11 16.93 60.64
CA ALA A 483 9.77 17.61 61.78
C ALA A 483 8.81 18.69 62.34
N PRO A 484 8.74 18.90 63.66
CA PRO A 484 7.50 18.90 64.42
C PRO A 484 6.65 20.15 64.22
N LEU A 485 5.41 19.99 63.75
CA LEU A 485 4.29 20.88 64.07
C LEU A 485 2.97 20.11 63.95
N VAL A 486 2.40 19.81 65.12
CA VAL A 486 0.97 19.70 65.46
C VAL A 486 0.05 18.96 64.46
N LYS A 487 -0.42 17.79 64.92
CA LYS A 487 -1.62 17.09 64.41
C LYS A 487 -2.79 18.07 64.22
N LYS A 488 -3.22 18.28 62.98
CA LYS A 488 -4.61 18.63 62.66
C LYS A 488 -5.21 17.59 61.71
N LYS A 489 -6.01 16.69 62.29
CA LYS A 489 -7.01 15.92 61.54
C LYS A 489 -7.94 16.92 60.84
N SER A 490 -7.90 16.97 59.52
CA SER A 490 -8.99 17.54 58.73
C SER A 490 -9.46 16.51 57.71
N LYS A 491 -10.71 16.08 57.88
CA LYS A 491 -11.46 15.22 56.96
C LYS A 491 -11.46 15.86 55.56
N LYS A 492 -10.82 15.23 54.57
CA LYS A 492 -11.12 15.49 53.16
C LYS A 492 -12.11 14.43 52.69
N LYS A 493 -13.35 14.89 52.45
CA LYS A 493 -14.37 14.18 51.66
C LYS A 493 -13.75 13.66 50.37
N ASP A 494 -13.98 12.39 50.09
CA ASP A 494 -13.88 11.83 48.74
C ASP A 494 -14.77 12.63 47.79
N LYS A 495 -14.19 13.61 47.09
CA LYS A 495 -14.69 14.00 45.79
C LYS A 495 -14.13 12.99 44.80
N LYS A 496 -14.86 11.88 44.61
CA LYS A 496 -14.86 11.15 43.35
C LYS A 496 -14.99 12.19 42.22
N LYS A 497 -13.89 12.52 41.56
CA LYS A 497 -13.93 13.06 40.20
C LYS A 497 -14.61 11.97 39.38
N LYS A 498 -15.93 12.10 39.20
CA LYS A 498 -16.57 11.54 38.01
C LYS A 498 -15.85 12.22 36.87
N GLU A 499 -14.91 11.50 36.25
CA GLU A 499 -14.61 11.75 34.86
C GLU A 499 -15.94 11.84 34.15
N GLY A 500 -16.30 13.06 33.75
CA GLY A 500 -17.24 13.26 32.69
C GLY A 500 -16.62 12.67 31.44
N LYS A 501 -16.65 11.34 31.32
CA LYS A 501 -16.70 10.67 30.02
C LYS A 501 -17.93 11.28 29.38
N ARG A 502 -17.73 12.37 28.62
CA ARG A 502 -18.44 12.57 27.37
C ARG A 502 -18.25 11.26 26.64
N ARG A 503 -19.19 10.33 26.87
CA ARG A 503 -19.42 9.20 25.98
C ARG A 503 -19.69 9.89 24.65
N LYS A 504 -18.64 10.11 23.84
CA LYS A 504 -18.77 10.04 22.40
C LYS A 504 -19.62 8.80 22.23
N VAL A 505 -20.84 8.97 21.75
CA VAL A 505 -21.76 7.88 21.45
C VAL A 505 -21.03 7.05 20.40
N LYS A 506 -20.14 6.14 20.86
CA LYS A 506 -19.57 5.10 20.03
C LYS A 506 -20.81 4.35 19.59
N GLU A 507 -21.07 4.35 18.29
CA GLU A 507 -22.18 3.61 17.71
C GLU A 507 -22.22 2.24 18.39
N LYS A 508 -23.38 1.87 18.94
CA LYS A 508 -23.56 0.59 19.60
C LYS A 508 -23.22 -0.49 18.58
N ASP A 509 -22.05 -1.11 18.73
CA ASP A 509 -21.64 -2.26 17.93
C ASP A 509 -22.76 -3.30 18.05
N LEU A 510 -23.33 -3.68 16.90
CA LEU A 510 -24.49 -4.55 16.80
C LEU A 510 -24.12 -6.02 17.02
N THR A 511 -22.83 -6.36 17.05
CA THR A 511 -22.31 -7.73 17.13
C THR A 511 -21.24 -7.89 18.22
N LYS A 512 -21.41 -7.23 19.37
CA LYS A 512 -20.44 -7.32 20.48
C LYS A 512 -20.32 -8.73 21.07
N ASP A 513 -21.40 -9.50 21.03
CA ASP A 513 -21.50 -10.80 21.70
C ASP A 513 -21.08 -11.98 20.80
N ARG A 514 -20.54 -11.72 19.60
CA ARG A 514 -20.15 -12.74 18.61
C ARG A 514 -18.66 -12.71 18.30
N THR A 515 -18.05 -13.88 18.07
CA THR A 515 -16.62 -14.00 17.72
C THR A 515 -16.36 -13.61 16.27
N MET A 516 -15.13 -13.23 15.91
CA MET A 516 -14.80 -12.83 14.54
C MET A 516 -14.89 -13.99 13.54
N GLU A 517 -14.64 -15.21 14.00
CA GLU A 517 -14.71 -16.44 13.19
C GLU A 517 -16.16 -16.76 12.82
N ASP A 518 -17.10 -16.63 13.77
CA ASP A 518 -18.54 -16.80 13.49
C ASP A 518 -19.04 -15.78 12.47
N LEU A 519 -18.59 -14.52 12.60
CA LEU A 519 -18.94 -13.44 11.67
C LEU A 519 -18.38 -13.71 10.27
N TYR A 520 -17.15 -14.23 10.17
CA TYR A 520 -16.54 -14.60 8.90
C TYR A 520 -17.28 -15.79 8.27
N GLN A 521 -17.60 -16.82 9.06
CA GLN A 521 -18.36 -17.97 8.61
C GLN A 521 -19.75 -17.56 8.11
N GLU A 522 -20.49 -16.70 8.84
CA GLU A 522 -21.79 -16.17 8.41
C GLU A 522 -21.69 -15.47 7.04
N LEU A 523 -20.64 -14.69 6.80
CA LEU A 523 -20.45 -14.00 5.52
C LEU A 523 -20.06 -14.95 4.37
N VAL A 524 -19.29 -16.00 4.64
CA VAL A 524 -18.94 -17.03 3.65
C VAL A 524 -20.17 -17.88 3.31
N LEU A 525 -20.95 -18.31 4.32
CA LEU A 525 -22.20 -19.05 4.12
C LEU A 525 -23.21 -18.25 3.29
N ASN A 526 -23.26 -16.95 3.47
CA ASN A 526 -24.11 -16.06 2.68
C ASN A 526 -23.51 -15.69 1.31
N GLU A 527 -22.40 -16.32 0.87
CA GLU A 527 -21.68 -16.04 -0.38
C GLU A 527 -21.29 -14.57 -0.55
N ILE A 528 -21.12 -13.84 0.55
CA ILE A 528 -20.69 -12.44 0.53
C ILE A 528 -19.18 -12.40 0.42
N ILE A 529 -18.46 -13.24 1.14
CA ILE A 529 -17.01 -13.42 0.94
C ILE A 529 -16.80 -14.51 -0.10
N LYS A 530 -16.02 -14.19 -1.15
CA LYS A 530 -15.69 -15.11 -2.25
C LYS A 530 -14.18 -15.24 -2.38
N LYS A 531 -13.73 -16.43 -2.81
CA LYS A 531 -12.33 -16.63 -3.20
C LYS A 531 -12.06 -15.85 -4.50
N PRO A 532 -11.09 -14.93 -4.54
CA PRO A 532 -10.68 -14.28 -5.78
C PRO A 532 -9.93 -15.28 -6.68
N ASP A 533 -10.03 -15.09 -8.00
CA ASP A 533 -9.28 -15.89 -8.96
C ASP A 533 -7.79 -15.48 -8.95
N PRO A 534 -6.84 -16.43 -8.95
CA PRO A 534 -5.40 -16.14 -8.85
C PRO A 534 -4.82 -15.69 -10.19
N ILE A 535 -5.11 -14.43 -10.56
CA ILE A 535 -4.73 -13.84 -11.84
C ILE A 535 -3.75 -12.70 -11.59
N HIS A 536 -2.65 -12.66 -12.32
CA HIS A 536 -1.65 -11.60 -12.24
C HIS A 536 -1.96 -10.41 -13.15
N LEU A 537 -1.45 -9.22 -12.82
CA LEU A 537 -1.63 -8.03 -13.66
C LEU A 537 -0.98 -8.17 -15.05
N SER A 538 0.10 -8.97 -15.15
CA SER A 538 0.78 -9.28 -16.40
C SER A 538 -0.10 -10.05 -17.40
N GLU A 539 -1.08 -10.82 -16.92
CA GLU A 539 -2.02 -11.57 -17.76
C GLU A 539 -3.08 -10.67 -18.41
N PHE A 540 -3.28 -9.44 -17.90
CA PHE A 540 -4.13 -8.45 -18.56
C PHE A 540 -3.38 -7.82 -19.75
N LEU A 541 -3.58 -8.41 -20.93
CA LEU A 541 -2.91 -8.01 -22.16
C LEU A 541 -3.45 -6.67 -22.68
N GLY A 542 -2.55 -5.81 -23.14
CA GLY A 542 -2.88 -4.49 -23.67
C GLY A 542 -1.66 -3.72 -24.15
N ALA A 543 -1.75 -3.14 -25.35
CA ALA A 543 -0.74 -2.29 -25.96
C ALA A 543 -0.74 -0.87 -25.35
N PHE A 544 0.39 -0.18 -25.52
CA PHE A 544 0.55 1.24 -25.15
C PHE A 544 -0.03 2.16 -26.23
N CYS A 545 -0.50 3.33 -25.81
CA CYS A 545 -0.71 4.43 -26.74
C CYS A 545 0.64 5.09 -27.03
N TYR A 546 1.00 5.27 -28.30
CA TYR A 546 2.26 5.93 -28.72
C TYR A 546 2.01 7.30 -29.38
N SER A 547 0.75 7.74 -29.46
CA SER A 547 0.33 8.92 -30.24
C SER A 547 -0.81 9.69 -29.55
N GLY A 548 -0.92 9.56 -28.23
CA GLY A 548 -2.01 10.10 -27.45
C GLY A 548 -2.02 11.63 -27.41
N THR A 549 -0.85 12.25 -27.25
CA THR A 549 -0.68 13.71 -27.24
C THR A 549 -1.05 14.35 -28.59
N ASN A 550 -0.49 13.85 -29.69
CA ASN A 550 -0.84 14.27 -31.06
C ASN A 550 -2.35 14.14 -31.35
N THR A 551 -2.98 13.09 -30.82
CA THR A 551 -4.44 12.89 -30.99
C THR A 551 -5.25 13.90 -30.17
N GLN A 552 -4.76 14.34 -29.01
CA GLN A 552 -5.39 15.42 -28.24
C GLN A 552 -5.29 16.78 -28.94
N GLU A 553 -4.12 17.09 -29.52
CA GLU A 553 -3.91 18.35 -30.25
C GLU A 553 -4.83 18.49 -31.45
N SER A 554 -5.24 17.37 -32.06
CA SER A 554 -6.23 17.33 -33.13
C SER A 554 -7.70 17.42 -32.65
N ASN A 555 -7.94 17.83 -31.40
CA ASN A 555 -9.25 17.96 -30.74
C ASN A 555 -10.08 16.67 -30.67
N LEU A 556 -9.48 15.51 -30.92
CA LEU A 556 -10.06 14.22 -30.59
C LEU A 556 -9.78 13.97 -29.10
N ASN A 557 -10.78 13.57 -28.33
CA ASN A 557 -10.57 13.12 -26.95
C ASN A 557 -10.34 11.59 -26.99
N PRO A 558 -9.09 11.11 -27.12
CA PRO A 558 -8.82 9.68 -27.20
C PRO A 558 -9.21 8.99 -25.89
N LEU A 559 -9.69 7.76 -26.02
CA LEU A 559 -9.92 6.87 -24.88
C LEU A 559 -8.57 6.38 -24.32
N PRO A 560 -8.49 6.03 -23.03
CA PRO A 560 -7.27 5.46 -22.45
C PRO A 560 -6.91 4.15 -23.14
N SER A 561 -5.62 3.81 -23.23
CA SER A 561 -5.18 2.48 -23.67
C SER A 561 -5.37 1.44 -22.57
N LEU A 562 -5.31 0.15 -22.93
CA LEU A 562 -5.36 -0.92 -21.92
C LEU A 562 -4.11 -0.92 -21.01
N ALA A 563 -2.96 -0.45 -21.51
CA ALA A 563 -1.79 -0.23 -20.67
C ALA A 563 -2.02 0.89 -19.64
N ASP A 564 -2.69 1.98 -20.03
CA ASP A 564 -3.08 3.04 -19.10
C ASP A 564 -4.05 2.51 -18.04
N VAL A 565 -5.00 1.66 -18.42
CA VAL A 565 -5.91 1.00 -17.46
C VAL A 565 -5.12 0.20 -16.42
N ARG A 566 -4.10 -0.57 -16.82
CA ARG A 566 -3.23 -1.29 -15.85
C ARG A 566 -2.58 -0.33 -14.87
N ARG A 567 -1.99 0.75 -15.39
CA ARG A 567 -1.32 1.75 -14.56
C ARG A 567 -2.27 2.42 -13.58
N LEU A 568 -3.45 2.83 -14.02
CA LEU A 568 -4.48 3.43 -13.16
C LEU A 568 -4.96 2.46 -12.08
N VAL A 569 -5.10 1.18 -12.42
CA VAL A 569 -5.43 0.13 -11.45
C VAL A 569 -4.33 -0.01 -10.40
N THR A 570 -3.06 0.00 -10.81
CA THR A 570 -1.93 -0.05 -9.88
C THR A 570 -1.90 1.17 -8.96
N GLU A 571 -2.09 2.38 -9.50
CA GLU A 571 -2.08 3.64 -8.76
C GLU A 571 -3.29 3.79 -7.81
N PHE A 572 -4.51 3.55 -8.28
CA PHE A 572 -5.72 3.84 -7.51
C PHE A 572 -6.15 2.70 -6.58
N ALA A 573 -5.71 1.46 -6.85
CA ALA A 573 -6.13 0.28 -6.09
C ALA A 573 -4.97 -0.51 -5.48
N ILE A 574 -4.04 -1.02 -6.28
CA ILE A 574 -3.04 -1.99 -5.79
C ILE A 574 -2.08 -1.35 -4.78
N LEU A 575 -1.46 -0.21 -5.10
CA LEU A 575 -0.52 0.44 -4.19
C LEU A 575 -1.16 0.88 -2.86
N PRO A 576 -2.32 1.57 -2.85
CA PRO A 576 -2.96 1.94 -1.58
C PRO A 576 -3.48 0.75 -0.77
N LEU A 577 -3.80 -0.39 -1.39
CA LEU A 577 -4.21 -1.60 -0.66
C LEU A 577 -3.02 -2.43 -0.16
N GLY A 578 -1.90 -2.38 -0.86
CA GLY A 578 -0.73 -3.22 -0.62
C GLY A 578 0.08 -2.86 0.63
N SER A 579 0.14 -1.58 1.01
CA SER A 579 0.83 -1.13 2.23
C SER A 579 -0.01 -0.16 3.05
N GLU A 580 0.05 -0.31 4.37
CA GLU A 580 -0.63 0.59 5.32
C GLU A 580 0.03 1.98 5.33
N ASP A 581 1.36 2.03 5.29
CA ASP A 581 2.15 3.27 5.27
C ASP A 581 1.77 4.13 4.06
N ILE A 582 1.65 3.50 2.88
CA ILE A 582 1.22 4.16 1.65
C ILE A 582 -0.22 4.66 1.81
N HIS A 583 -1.14 3.85 2.33
CA HIS A 583 -2.54 4.24 2.51
C HIS A 583 -2.74 5.36 3.53
N GLN A 584 -1.85 5.49 4.52
CA GLN A 584 -1.92 6.52 5.53
C GLN A 584 -1.56 7.91 4.97
N LEU A 585 -0.52 7.96 4.15
CA LEU A 585 0.07 9.20 3.64
C LEU A 585 -0.47 9.60 2.25
N ALA A 586 -0.86 8.64 1.42
CA ALA A 586 -1.35 8.92 0.07
C ALA A 586 -2.73 9.58 0.06
N PRO A 587 -3.11 10.25 -1.05
CA PRO A 587 -4.46 10.75 -1.25
C PRO A 587 -5.51 9.64 -1.12
N LEU A 588 -6.49 9.85 -0.24
CA LEU A 588 -7.44 8.80 0.14
C LEU A 588 -8.44 8.43 -0.97
N ASN A 589 -8.28 7.22 -1.52
CA ASN A 589 -9.17 6.63 -2.53
C ASN A 589 -10.11 5.60 -1.90
N ARG A 590 -11.38 6.01 -1.67
CA ARG A 590 -12.39 5.16 -1.01
C ARG A 590 -13.21 4.30 -1.99
N SER A 591 -13.34 4.75 -3.22
CA SER A 591 -14.26 4.17 -4.20
C SER A 591 -13.76 4.36 -5.62
N LEU A 592 -13.74 3.26 -6.37
CA LEU A 592 -13.27 3.15 -7.75
C LEU A 592 -14.40 2.57 -8.62
N LEU A 593 -14.65 3.17 -9.78
CA LEU A 593 -15.61 2.67 -10.77
C LEU A 593 -14.87 2.19 -12.02
N LEU A 594 -15.08 0.93 -12.41
CA LEU A 594 -14.64 0.38 -13.68
C LEU A 594 -15.81 0.40 -14.68
N ALA A 595 -15.75 1.31 -15.64
CA ALA A 595 -16.78 1.51 -16.66
C ALA A 595 -16.31 1.05 -18.02
N GLY A 596 -17.11 0.26 -18.74
CA GLY A 596 -16.75 -0.18 -20.08
C GLY A 596 -17.82 -1.09 -20.66
N VAL A 597 -17.64 -1.59 -21.89
CA VAL A 597 -18.61 -2.52 -22.48
C VAL A 597 -18.53 -3.92 -21.85
N ARG A 598 -19.43 -4.83 -22.21
CA ARG A 598 -19.40 -6.21 -21.70
C ARG A 598 -18.23 -6.95 -22.36
N GLY A 599 -17.47 -7.72 -21.57
CA GLY A 599 -16.40 -8.57 -22.09
C GLY A 599 -14.99 -7.96 -22.06
N THR A 600 -14.82 -6.71 -21.64
CA THR A 600 -13.50 -6.03 -21.59
C THR A 600 -12.64 -6.39 -20.36
N GLY A 601 -12.86 -7.54 -19.74
CA GLY A 601 -12.04 -7.96 -18.58
C GLY A 601 -12.26 -7.21 -17.26
N LYS A 602 -13.31 -6.38 -17.12
CA LYS A 602 -13.56 -5.63 -15.84
C LYS A 602 -13.64 -6.52 -14.59
N LYS A 603 -14.24 -7.71 -14.69
CA LYS A 603 -14.29 -8.67 -13.57
C LYS A 603 -12.90 -9.25 -13.29
N MET A 604 -12.13 -9.53 -14.35
CA MET A 604 -10.75 -9.98 -14.25
C MET A 604 -9.89 -8.93 -13.53
N LEU A 605 -10.04 -7.63 -13.85
CA LEU A 605 -9.35 -6.56 -13.13
C LEU A 605 -9.66 -6.52 -11.63
N VAL A 606 -10.92 -6.77 -11.22
CA VAL A 606 -11.27 -6.86 -9.79
C VAL A 606 -10.54 -8.02 -9.12
N ASN A 607 -10.50 -9.19 -9.76
CA ASN A 607 -9.78 -10.35 -9.25
C ASN A 607 -8.28 -10.10 -9.17
N ILE A 608 -7.69 -9.47 -10.20
CA ILE A 608 -6.27 -9.07 -10.21
C ILE A 608 -5.96 -8.15 -9.05
N ILE A 609 -6.80 -7.12 -8.79
CA ILE A 609 -6.60 -6.21 -7.66
C ILE A 609 -6.62 -6.98 -6.33
N CYS A 610 -7.55 -7.93 -6.18
CA CYS A 610 -7.63 -8.75 -4.97
C CYS A 610 -6.42 -9.66 -4.83
N HIS A 611 -5.96 -10.26 -5.93
CA HIS A 611 -4.81 -11.13 -5.95
C HIS A 611 -3.53 -10.34 -5.63
N GLU A 612 -3.15 -9.34 -6.44
CA GLU A 612 -1.91 -8.55 -6.30
C GLU A 612 -1.80 -7.77 -4.97
N ALA A 613 -2.94 -7.39 -4.37
CA ALA A 613 -2.95 -6.74 -3.06
C ALA A 613 -3.08 -7.72 -1.88
N GLY A 614 -3.35 -9.01 -2.13
CA GLY A 614 -3.69 -9.99 -1.10
C GLY A 614 -5.00 -9.68 -0.36
N ALA A 615 -5.97 -9.06 -1.03
CA ALA A 615 -7.20 -8.55 -0.43
C ALA A 615 -8.36 -9.56 -0.48
N ASN A 616 -9.20 -9.53 0.56
CA ASN A 616 -10.44 -10.32 0.60
C ASN A 616 -11.50 -9.72 -0.33
N LEU A 617 -12.18 -10.55 -1.11
CA LEU A 617 -13.24 -10.11 -2.01
C LEU A 617 -14.63 -10.27 -1.35
N PHE A 618 -15.29 -9.13 -1.12
CA PHE A 618 -16.67 -9.07 -0.65
C PHE A 618 -17.60 -8.70 -1.81
N ASP A 619 -18.47 -9.62 -2.22
CA ASP A 619 -19.45 -9.42 -3.29
C ASP A 619 -20.77 -8.84 -2.76
N LEU A 620 -20.94 -7.53 -2.98
CA LEU A 620 -22.12 -6.73 -2.64
C LEU A 620 -23.02 -6.47 -3.85
N THR A 621 -22.93 -7.32 -4.88
CA THR A 621 -23.77 -7.21 -6.08
C THR A 621 -25.25 -7.30 -5.71
N PRO A 622 -26.13 -6.45 -6.25
CA PRO A 622 -27.57 -6.46 -5.92
C PRO A 622 -28.26 -7.81 -6.07
N THR A 623 -27.83 -8.63 -7.04
CA THR A 623 -28.37 -9.98 -7.25
C THR A 623 -27.97 -10.94 -6.14
N ASN A 624 -26.77 -10.79 -5.56
CA ASN A 624 -26.31 -11.60 -4.43
C ASN A 624 -27.01 -11.18 -3.12
N LEU A 625 -27.28 -9.88 -2.97
CA LEU A 625 -27.97 -9.32 -1.81
C LEU A 625 -29.49 -9.55 -1.81
N MET A 626 -30.06 -10.09 -2.88
CA MET A 626 -31.49 -10.31 -3.01
C MET A 626 -31.97 -11.37 -2.01
N GLY A 627 -32.97 -11.05 -1.18
CA GLY A 627 -33.50 -11.95 -0.15
C GLY A 627 -32.63 -12.05 1.11
N LYS A 628 -31.40 -11.53 1.06
CA LYS A 628 -30.46 -11.50 2.19
C LYS A 628 -30.52 -10.12 2.85
N TYR A 629 -30.87 -10.07 4.15
CA TYR A 629 -30.89 -8.83 4.94
C TYR A 629 -31.80 -7.70 4.40
N ASP A 630 -33.00 -8.03 3.88
CA ASP A 630 -33.91 -7.07 3.24
C ASP A 630 -34.50 -5.98 4.16
N SER A 631 -34.46 -6.20 5.48
CA SER A 631 -34.94 -5.22 6.45
C SER A 631 -33.97 -4.04 6.59
N LYS A 632 -34.45 -2.83 6.87
CA LYS A 632 -33.59 -1.65 7.09
C LYS A 632 -32.57 -1.88 8.21
N ALA A 633 -32.94 -2.66 9.22
CA ALA A 633 -32.05 -3.09 10.30
C ALA A 633 -31.04 -4.13 9.80
N GLY A 634 -31.47 -5.11 9.02
CA GLY A 634 -30.63 -6.11 8.37
C GLY A 634 -29.57 -5.49 7.47
N MET A 635 -29.93 -4.57 6.58
CA MET A 635 -28.97 -3.86 5.72
C MET A 635 -27.91 -3.11 6.53
N LYS A 636 -28.32 -2.49 7.65
CA LYS A 636 -27.39 -1.79 8.54
C LYS A 636 -26.48 -2.78 9.27
N MET A 637 -27.03 -3.92 9.69
CA MET A 637 -26.30 -4.99 10.36
C MET A 637 -25.26 -5.62 9.41
N LEU A 638 -25.66 -5.93 8.17
CA LEU A 638 -24.74 -6.47 7.17
C LEU A 638 -23.59 -5.51 6.88
N MET A 639 -23.88 -4.22 6.69
CA MET A 639 -22.83 -3.24 6.44
C MET A 639 -21.92 -3.03 7.66
N HIS A 640 -22.45 -3.18 8.88
CA HIS A 640 -21.66 -3.18 10.10
C HIS A 640 -20.76 -4.43 10.18
N LEU A 641 -21.29 -5.59 9.82
CA LEU A 641 -20.59 -6.87 9.77
C LEU A 641 -19.42 -6.81 8.77
N ILE A 642 -19.69 -6.39 7.54
CA ILE A 642 -18.69 -6.23 6.48
C ILE A 642 -17.59 -5.25 6.90
N MET A 643 -17.93 -4.10 7.51
CA MET A 643 -16.93 -3.14 7.97
C MET A 643 -16.10 -3.66 9.14
N LYS A 644 -16.70 -4.44 10.04
CA LYS A 644 -15.99 -5.04 11.19
C LYS A 644 -15.04 -6.15 10.74
N VAL A 645 -15.52 -7.07 9.90
CA VAL A 645 -14.72 -8.17 9.34
C VAL A 645 -13.67 -7.63 8.37
N GLY A 646 -14.03 -6.69 7.50
CA GLY A 646 -13.10 -6.08 6.54
C GLY A 646 -11.94 -5.33 7.19
N LYS A 647 -12.18 -4.62 8.30
CA LYS A 647 -11.12 -3.98 9.10
C LYS A 647 -10.22 -4.98 9.83
N ALA A 648 -10.80 -6.08 10.32
CA ALA A 648 -10.01 -7.10 11.01
C ALA A 648 -9.16 -7.92 10.04
N LEU A 649 -9.65 -8.11 8.82
CA LEU A 649 -9.01 -8.92 7.78
C LEU A 649 -8.45 -8.06 6.63
N GLU A 650 -7.86 -6.90 6.96
CA GLU A 650 -7.23 -6.05 5.94
C GLU A 650 -6.10 -6.81 5.20
N PRO A 651 -5.92 -6.56 3.89
CA PRO A 651 -6.67 -5.64 3.04
C PRO A 651 -8.00 -6.23 2.53
N SER A 652 -8.99 -5.39 2.21
CA SER A 652 -10.33 -5.86 1.80
C SER A 652 -10.92 -5.04 0.65
N VAL A 653 -11.50 -5.72 -0.33
CA VAL A 653 -12.16 -5.13 -1.50
C VAL A 653 -13.66 -5.43 -1.47
N PHE A 654 -14.47 -4.37 -1.50
CA PHE A 654 -15.91 -4.46 -1.63
C PHE A 654 -16.30 -4.29 -3.10
N TRP A 655 -16.79 -5.35 -3.74
CA TRP A 655 -17.15 -5.34 -5.15
C TRP A 655 -18.67 -5.24 -5.35
N ILE A 656 -19.10 -4.37 -6.28
CA ILE A 656 -20.49 -4.24 -6.71
C ILE A 656 -20.56 -4.38 -8.23
N ASP A 657 -21.07 -5.52 -8.73
CA ASP A 657 -21.37 -5.65 -10.15
C ASP A 657 -22.68 -4.94 -10.54
N GLN A 658 -22.73 -4.51 -11.81
CA GLN A 658 -23.86 -3.80 -12.40
C GLN A 658 -24.33 -2.62 -11.53
N CYS A 659 -23.37 -1.82 -11.05
CA CYS A 659 -23.66 -0.75 -10.11
C CYS A 659 -24.66 0.29 -10.67
N GLU A 660 -24.83 0.39 -12.00
CA GLU A 660 -25.85 1.22 -12.64
C GLU A 660 -27.27 0.96 -12.11
N LYS A 661 -27.58 -0.29 -11.70
CA LYS A 661 -28.88 -0.68 -11.13
C LYS A 661 -29.19 0.04 -9.81
N MET A 662 -28.16 0.36 -9.02
CA MET A 662 -28.32 1.11 -7.78
C MET A 662 -28.66 2.58 -8.02
N PHE A 663 -28.31 3.13 -9.19
CA PHE A 663 -28.38 4.56 -9.50
C PHE A 663 -29.34 4.90 -10.65
N LEU A 664 -30.28 4.01 -11.00
CA LEU A 664 -31.20 4.19 -12.13
C LEU A 664 -31.95 5.55 -12.10
N LYS A 665 -32.13 6.14 -13.29
CA LYS A 665 -32.86 7.41 -13.48
C LYS A 665 -34.32 7.30 -13.04
N LYS A 666 -34.99 6.22 -13.46
CA LYS A 666 -36.34 5.82 -13.05
C LYS A 666 -36.24 4.64 -12.11
N LYS A 667 -37.00 4.65 -11.01
CA LYS A 667 -37.03 3.55 -10.05
C LYS A 667 -38.02 2.50 -10.54
N ASP A 668 -37.52 1.33 -10.90
CA ASP A 668 -38.39 0.20 -11.18
C ASP A 668 -38.98 -0.32 -9.86
N LYS A 669 -40.31 -0.18 -9.71
CA LYS A 669 -41.03 -0.64 -8.51
C LYS A 669 -41.17 -2.18 -8.49
N THR A 670 -40.94 -2.82 -9.64
CA THR A 670 -41.07 -4.27 -9.88
C THR A 670 -39.79 -5.07 -9.61
N ASP A 671 -38.62 -4.43 -9.50
CA ASP A 671 -37.36 -5.15 -9.24
C ASP A 671 -37.34 -5.67 -7.78
N PRO A 672 -37.32 -7.00 -7.54
CA PRO A 672 -37.32 -7.58 -6.19
C PRO A 672 -36.10 -7.15 -5.37
N ALA A 673 -34.96 -6.91 -6.02
CA ALA A 673 -33.71 -6.56 -5.34
C ALA A 673 -33.70 -5.14 -4.73
N LYS A 674 -34.63 -4.26 -5.12
CA LYS A 674 -34.77 -2.85 -4.68
C LYS A 674 -33.42 -2.15 -4.42
N PRO A 675 -32.47 -2.17 -5.39
CA PRO A 675 -31.06 -1.81 -5.19
C PRO A 675 -30.85 -0.36 -4.74
N THR A 676 -31.78 0.53 -5.08
CA THR A 676 -31.74 1.96 -4.72
C THR A 676 -31.76 2.24 -3.21
N LYS A 677 -32.22 1.29 -2.38
CA LYS A 677 -32.21 1.42 -0.91
C LYS A 677 -30.79 1.36 -0.33
N TRP A 678 -29.90 0.59 -0.94
CA TRP A 678 -28.54 0.34 -0.46
C TRP A 678 -27.63 1.57 -0.59
N VAL A 679 -27.83 2.41 -1.61
CA VAL A 679 -26.99 3.59 -1.90
C VAL A 679 -26.81 4.52 -0.70
N LYS A 680 -27.87 4.77 0.08
CA LYS A 680 -27.79 5.66 1.26
C LYS A 680 -26.98 5.05 2.39
N ILE A 681 -27.04 3.73 2.57
CA ILE A 681 -26.34 3.02 3.63
C ILE A 681 -24.86 2.86 3.25
N LEU A 682 -24.59 2.42 2.01
CA LEU A 682 -23.24 2.33 1.44
C LEU A 682 -22.51 3.67 1.50
N ASN A 683 -23.15 4.78 1.10
CA ASN A 683 -22.55 6.11 1.22
C ASN A 683 -22.15 6.47 2.66
N LYS A 684 -22.93 6.03 3.65
CA LYS A 684 -22.61 6.28 5.07
C LYS A 684 -21.48 5.39 5.56
N THR A 685 -21.37 4.16 5.06
CA THR A 685 -20.33 3.22 5.49
C THR A 685 -18.99 3.53 4.85
N ILE A 686 -18.96 3.82 3.54
CA ILE A 686 -17.73 4.21 2.82
C ILE A 686 -17.10 5.46 3.42
N LYS A 687 -17.91 6.44 3.85
CA LYS A 687 -17.41 7.66 4.52
C LYS A 687 -16.71 7.38 5.87
N LYS A 688 -16.89 6.19 6.46
CA LYS A 688 -16.20 5.79 7.70
C LYS A 688 -14.78 5.29 7.44
N ILE A 689 -14.42 4.98 6.19
CA ILE A 689 -13.06 4.59 5.81
C ILE A 689 -12.14 5.81 5.93
N LYS A 690 -11.09 5.67 6.76
CA LYS A 690 -10.09 6.69 7.04
C LYS A 690 -8.75 6.34 6.39
N ASN A 691 -7.81 7.28 6.37
CA ASN A 691 -6.42 6.99 6.05
C ASN A 691 -5.89 5.91 7.01
N GLY A 692 -5.10 4.96 6.48
CA GLY A 692 -4.65 3.75 7.18
C GLY A 692 -5.56 2.53 7.02
N ASP A 693 -6.89 2.70 6.90
CA ASP A 693 -7.81 1.57 6.71
C ASP A 693 -7.70 0.99 5.28
N ARG A 694 -7.06 -0.16 5.06
CA ARG A 694 -6.85 -0.74 3.71
C ARG A 694 -8.09 -1.40 3.13
N MET A 695 -9.08 -0.58 2.82
CA MET A 695 -10.35 -1.01 2.25
C MET A 695 -10.76 -0.16 1.04
N LEU A 696 -11.14 -0.83 -0.05
CA LEU A 696 -11.56 -0.17 -1.28
C LEU A 696 -12.90 -0.70 -1.78
N LEU A 697 -13.81 0.19 -2.17
CA LEU A 697 -15.02 -0.19 -2.90
C LEU A 697 -14.79 -0.11 -4.40
N ILE A 698 -14.99 -1.20 -5.13
CA ILE A 698 -14.93 -1.26 -6.58
C ILE A 698 -16.33 -1.52 -7.16
N GLY A 699 -16.80 -0.63 -8.03
CA GLY A 699 -18.01 -0.84 -8.83
C GLY A 699 -17.65 -1.24 -10.25
N THR A 700 -18.37 -2.20 -10.84
CA THR A 700 -18.29 -2.48 -12.28
C THR A 700 -19.58 -2.10 -12.97
N THR A 701 -19.51 -1.35 -14.08
CA THR A 701 -20.69 -0.97 -14.88
C THR A 701 -20.54 -1.32 -16.34
N LYS A 702 -21.60 -1.84 -16.95
CA LYS A 702 -21.67 -2.14 -18.39
C LYS A 702 -22.30 -0.99 -19.18
N ARG A 703 -23.20 -0.24 -18.53
CA ARG A 703 -23.97 0.85 -19.15
C ARG A 703 -24.07 2.03 -18.18
N PRO A 704 -23.01 2.85 -18.06
CA PRO A 704 -23.03 4.01 -17.15
C PRO A 704 -24.18 4.99 -17.46
N ASN A 705 -24.60 5.09 -18.73
CA ASN A 705 -25.63 6.03 -19.20
C ASN A 705 -27.04 5.80 -18.58
N LEU A 706 -27.32 4.59 -18.10
CA LEU A 706 -28.59 4.26 -17.43
C LEU A 706 -28.68 4.84 -16.02
N ALA A 707 -27.53 5.06 -15.39
CA ALA A 707 -27.43 5.65 -14.07
C ALA A 707 -27.61 7.18 -14.11
N LYS A 708 -27.97 7.77 -12.97
CA LYS A 708 -27.89 9.21 -12.74
C LYS A 708 -26.42 9.61 -12.60
N GLN A 709 -25.82 10.14 -13.67
CA GLN A 709 -24.40 10.53 -13.75
C GLN A 709 -23.91 11.30 -12.52
N LYS A 710 -24.62 12.36 -12.11
CA LYS A 710 -24.25 13.19 -10.94
C LYS A 710 -24.21 12.40 -9.63
N SER A 711 -25.08 11.41 -9.45
CA SER A 711 -25.10 10.57 -8.24
C SER A 711 -24.00 9.52 -8.27
N LEU A 712 -23.73 8.95 -9.44
CA LEU A 712 -22.68 7.96 -9.66
C LEU A 712 -21.29 8.59 -9.45
N ALA A 713 -21.03 9.74 -10.09
CA ALA A 713 -19.78 10.50 -9.96
C ALA A 713 -19.55 11.05 -8.54
N LYS A 714 -20.62 11.33 -7.79
CA LYS A 714 -20.50 11.73 -6.37
C LYS A 714 -20.17 10.55 -5.44
N PHE A 715 -20.51 9.33 -5.86
CA PHE A 715 -20.31 8.12 -5.07
C PHE A 715 -18.93 7.50 -5.29
N PHE A 716 -18.51 7.41 -6.55
CA PHE A 716 -17.19 6.92 -6.93
C PHE A 716 -16.23 8.09 -7.07
N LYS A 717 -15.16 8.12 -6.26
CA LYS A 717 -14.17 9.20 -6.30
C LYS A 717 -13.32 9.15 -7.57
N LYS A 718 -13.01 7.95 -8.07
CA LYS A 718 -12.24 7.70 -9.29
C LYS A 718 -13.03 6.73 -10.19
N THR A 719 -12.92 6.90 -11.50
CA THR A 719 -13.63 6.24 -12.59
C THR A 719 -12.68 5.89 -13.74
N ILE A 720 -12.27 4.64 -13.80
CA ILE A 720 -11.46 4.11 -14.89
C ILE A 720 -12.39 3.65 -16.02
N ILE A 721 -12.19 4.23 -17.21
CA ILE A 721 -12.85 3.79 -18.44
C ILE A 721 -12.01 2.68 -19.06
N VAL A 722 -12.60 1.50 -19.23
CA VAL A 722 -11.99 0.34 -19.89
C VAL A 722 -12.48 0.30 -21.34
N PRO A 723 -11.62 0.65 -22.32
CA PRO A 723 -11.98 0.69 -23.73
C PRO A 723 -12.18 -0.73 -24.30
N LEU A 724 -12.60 -0.79 -25.56
CA LEU A 724 -12.44 -2.00 -26.36
C LEU A 724 -10.94 -2.18 -26.71
N PRO A 725 -10.47 -3.42 -26.88
CA PRO A 725 -9.11 -3.66 -27.35
C PRO A 725 -8.93 -3.05 -28.74
N ASP A 726 -7.89 -2.25 -28.86
CA ASP A 726 -7.39 -1.68 -30.12
C ASP A 726 -6.68 -2.76 -30.95
N TYR A 727 -6.23 -2.42 -32.15
CA TYR A 727 -5.61 -3.38 -33.05
C TYR A 727 -4.37 -4.05 -32.43
N GLY A 728 -3.56 -3.31 -31.67
CA GLY A 728 -2.38 -3.85 -31.00
C GLY A 728 -2.69 -4.77 -29.81
N SER A 729 -3.90 -4.72 -29.25
CA SER A 729 -4.31 -5.53 -28.10
C SER A 729 -5.24 -6.70 -28.43
N ARG A 730 -5.64 -6.88 -29.71
CA ARG A 730 -6.46 -7.99 -30.18
C ARG A 730 -5.59 -9.15 -30.62
#